data_AF-A0A1I7UN73-F1
#
_entry.id   AF-A0A1I7UN73-F1
#
_cell.length_a   1.000
_cell.length_b   1.000
_cell.length_c   1.000
_cell.angle_alpha   90.00
_cell.angle_beta   90.00
_cell.angle_gamma   90.00
#
_symmetry.space_group_name_H-M   'P 1'
#
loop_
_entity.id
_entity.type
_entity.pdbx_description
1 polymer ?
#
loop_
_entity_poly.entity_id
_entity_poly.type
_entity_poly.pdbx_seq_one_letter_code
_entity_poly.pdbx_strand_id
1 'polypeptide(L)'
;MSKSMILRLLVTTTSRQILRRPAVQNTWWKIQYQQFASEGKRGKRKFVEAAVVKSTKSTKQTVDVWKRMSPSELAAALSVDLSEITEILENLDRRNVEAIINDSPLDDVSILQTTAAFSFKPRFVNGPPKKTEQEDADLRPQNEASPKELERRPPIVTIMGHVDHGKTTLLDALRNSQIAAGEFGGITQHIGAFSVELTKGRQVTFLDTPGHAAFASMRARGAKGADIVVLVVAADDGVKEQTAQSIKFAKDANVQLVVAVNKIDKPNADPMRAMRSLLEHDVVVEQLGGDIQCVEVSALQSRNLPALQDALLLQADVMDLKATKKGKVEAVIIESSVVHGIGKVCTLVVSRGTLKKGCVLVAGNSWCRVKTMHDENGKIVVSATPSQPVRVSGWKDDLPTPGDLVLEAETVDRAQKVVNLRIDKTMREKADRDWEETKDQRDKERETYLSNRQQLLDRGQRFGSTLRNIVHRNQRIEKDVEDGSPKFRLIIRTDVEGTLEAILEILNTYKSDKCKLQLVDFEVGPPTEKDIELAKETGATLYTFNVETSAKIKQRAEAAGIQIDSFNVIYRMIEALKGELSARLPKQTELHLVGEGHVLKEFMISDRGRKRQPIAGTLVNWGNFERNCVYKFTRGNQVIYEGEVETMKAGMEVVTNAKTNTEVGLALSDKNIRFKEDDQVEAYEKRTIIQEIDWYPPGF
;
A
#
# COMPACT_ATOMS: atom_id res chain seq x y z
N MET A 1 -20.40 -64.26 -0.93
CA MET A 1 -19.92 -65.67 -1.06
C MET A 1 -18.59 -65.59 -1.80
N SER A 2 -17.48 -66.23 -1.44
CA SER A 2 -17.20 -67.20 -0.38
C SER A 2 -15.75 -67.04 0.16
N LYS A 3 -15.59 -67.18 1.49
CA LYS A 3 -14.51 -67.85 2.24
C LYS A 3 -13.27 -68.31 1.43
N SER A 4 -12.04 -67.83 1.67
CA SER A 4 -11.13 -68.02 2.85
C SER A 4 -10.34 -69.34 2.87
N MET A 5 -9.27 -69.36 3.69
CA MET A 5 -8.45 -70.48 4.23
C MET A 5 -7.11 -70.76 3.53
N ILE A 6 -5.97 -71.07 4.20
CA ILE A 6 -5.48 -70.90 5.60
C ILE A 6 -3.94 -70.75 5.51
N LEU A 7 -3.29 -69.87 6.30
CA LEU A 7 -2.10 -70.12 7.16
C LEU A 7 -1.55 -68.77 7.69
N ARG A 8 -1.19 -68.58 8.97
CA ARG A 8 -1.41 -69.35 10.21
C ARG A 8 -1.26 -68.37 11.42
N LEU A 9 -1.76 -68.77 12.60
CA LEU A 9 -1.67 -68.03 13.87
C LEU A 9 -0.23 -67.60 14.26
N LEU A 10 -0.04 -66.41 14.84
CA LEU A 10 0.03 -66.25 16.32
C LEU A 10 0.14 -64.78 16.81
N VAL A 11 -0.41 -64.60 18.00
CA VAL A 11 -0.47 -63.43 18.89
C VAL A 11 0.83 -62.61 19.01
N THR A 12 0.76 -61.28 18.84
CA THR A 12 1.15 -60.26 19.86
C THR A 12 1.00 -58.83 19.33
N THR A 13 0.34 -57.97 20.10
CA THR A 13 0.17 -56.54 19.80
C THR A 13 1.31 -55.73 20.43
N THR A 14 2.28 -55.28 19.64
CA THR A 14 3.33 -54.35 20.09
C THR A 14 3.14 -52.98 19.43
N SER A 15 2.52 -52.07 20.18
CA SER A 15 2.31 -50.68 19.82
C SER A 15 3.64 -49.93 19.71
N ARG A 16 3.88 -49.27 18.56
CA ARG A 16 5.00 -48.32 18.40
C ARG A 16 4.83 -47.16 19.38
N GLN A 17 5.78 -47.02 20.31
CA GLN A 17 5.89 -45.86 21.18
C GLN A 17 6.35 -44.64 20.37
N ILE A 18 5.55 -43.56 20.41
CA ILE A 18 6.00 -42.22 20.05
C ILE A 18 6.57 -41.59 21.32
N LEU A 19 7.85 -41.19 21.31
CA LEU A 19 8.46 -40.49 22.45
C LEU A 19 7.80 -39.13 22.67
N ARG A 20 6.88 -39.05 23.64
CA ARG A 20 6.46 -37.79 24.26
C ARG A 20 7.47 -37.41 25.34
N ARG A 21 7.93 -36.16 25.33
CA ARG A 21 8.72 -35.57 26.44
C ARG A 21 7.90 -35.63 27.75
N PRO A 22 8.53 -35.93 28.90
CA PRO A 22 7.81 -36.05 30.17
C PRO A 22 7.41 -34.67 30.71
N ALA A 23 6.16 -34.54 31.14
CA ALA A 23 5.71 -33.42 31.95
C ALA A 23 6.11 -33.66 33.41
N VAL A 24 7.01 -32.84 33.96
CA VAL A 24 7.39 -32.91 35.38
C VAL A 24 6.26 -32.32 36.23
N GLN A 25 5.62 -33.18 37.02
CA GLN A 25 4.66 -32.77 38.03
C GLN A 25 5.38 -32.14 39.23
N ASN A 26 5.05 -30.90 39.57
CA ASN A 26 5.39 -30.35 40.89
C ASN A 26 4.18 -30.49 41.83
N THR A 27 4.27 -31.44 42.75
CA THR A 27 3.28 -31.75 43.78
C THR A 27 3.66 -31.17 45.14
N TRP A 28 3.14 -29.99 45.49
CA TRP A 28 3.09 -29.55 46.90
C TRP A 28 1.79 -28.78 47.16
N TRP A 29 0.80 -29.48 47.71
CA TRP A 29 0.03 -29.15 48.93
C TRP A 29 -1.13 -30.14 49.08
N LYS A 30 -0.92 -31.18 49.90
CA LYS A 30 -2.01 -31.96 50.48
C LYS A 30 -2.61 -31.15 51.63
N ILE A 31 -3.92 -30.88 51.58
CA ILE A 31 -4.71 -30.58 52.79
C ILE A 31 -5.83 -31.61 52.85
N GLN A 32 -6.07 -32.16 54.04
CA GLN A 32 -6.87 -33.37 54.25
C GLN A 32 -8.36 -33.12 53.98
N TYR A 33 -8.96 -34.00 53.17
CA TYR A 33 -10.40 -34.25 53.23
C TYR A 33 -10.67 -35.16 54.44
N GLN A 34 -11.30 -34.64 55.49
CA GLN A 34 -12.04 -35.47 56.43
C GLN A 34 -13.47 -35.64 55.94
N GLN A 35 -13.91 -36.89 55.81
CA GLN A 35 -15.29 -37.22 55.50
C GLN A 35 -16.18 -36.96 56.71
N PHE A 36 -17.26 -36.19 56.52
CA PHE A 36 -18.49 -36.38 57.27
C PHE A 36 -19.65 -36.46 56.30
N ALA A 37 -20.20 -37.67 56.17
CA ALA A 37 -21.48 -37.90 55.53
C ALA A 37 -22.50 -38.18 56.63
N SER A 38 -23.52 -37.34 56.75
CA SER A 38 -24.81 -37.71 57.33
C SER A 38 -25.88 -36.69 56.96
N GLU A 39 -27.11 -37.18 57.03
CA GLU A 39 -28.36 -36.66 56.47
C GLU A 39 -28.77 -35.28 57.02
N GLY A 40 -29.49 -34.48 56.21
CA GLY A 40 -30.15 -33.28 56.72
C GLY A 40 -30.58 -32.26 55.67
N LYS A 41 -31.90 -32.23 55.40
CA LYS A 41 -32.74 -31.16 54.79
C LYS A 41 -32.06 -30.01 54.02
N ARG A 42 -32.51 -29.78 52.78
CA ARG A 42 -32.19 -28.60 51.93
C ARG A 42 -32.49 -27.26 52.63
N GLY A 43 -31.53 -26.72 53.38
CA GLY A 43 -31.47 -25.33 53.83
C GLY A 43 -30.60 -24.49 52.89
N LYS A 44 -30.95 -23.21 52.70
CA LYS A 44 -30.14 -22.27 51.90
C LYS A 44 -28.74 -22.14 52.51
N ARG A 45 -27.70 -22.68 51.85
CA ARG A 45 -26.32 -22.34 52.17
C ARG A 45 -26.12 -20.84 51.90
N LYS A 46 -26.01 -20.03 52.96
CA LYS A 46 -25.37 -18.72 52.84
C LYS A 46 -23.95 -18.98 52.32
N PHE A 47 -23.60 -18.40 51.19
CA PHE A 47 -22.19 -18.26 50.83
C PHE A 47 -21.57 -17.37 51.91
N VAL A 48 -20.79 -17.98 52.81
CA VAL A 48 -19.74 -17.24 53.50
C VAL A 48 -18.75 -16.90 52.41
N GLU A 49 -18.46 -15.61 52.23
CA GLU A 49 -17.39 -15.19 51.32
C GLU A 49 -16.12 -15.95 51.72
N ALA A 50 -15.40 -16.49 50.75
CA ALA A 50 -14.07 -16.99 51.02
C ALA A 50 -13.24 -15.80 51.48
N ALA A 51 -13.07 -15.66 52.80
CA ALA A 51 -12.24 -14.64 53.39
C ALA A 51 -10.86 -14.79 52.75
N VAL A 52 -10.52 -13.82 51.89
CA VAL A 52 -9.21 -13.78 51.26
C VAL A 52 -8.24 -13.53 52.40
N VAL A 53 -7.66 -14.62 52.91
CA VAL A 53 -6.49 -14.58 53.78
C VAL A 53 -5.42 -13.93 52.92
N LYS A 54 -5.31 -12.59 53.08
CA LYS A 54 -4.25 -11.81 52.46
C LYS A 54 -2.96 -12.43 52.97
N SER A 55 -2.28 -13.18 52.11
CA SER A 55 -0.95 -13.70 52.43
C SER A 55 -0.11 -12.51 52.87
N THR A 56 0.50 -12.63 54.04
CA THR A 56 1.32 -11.54 54.61
C THR A 56 2.36 -11.16 53.57
N LYS A 57 2.22 -9.97 52.98
CA LYS A 57 3.12 -9.54 51.91
C LYS A 57 4.54 -9.49 52.47
N SER A 58 5.39 -10.36 51.96
CA SER A 58 6.83 -10.35 52.25
C SER A 58 7.38 -8.95 52.03
N THR A 59 7.99 -8.36 53.06
CA THR A 59 8.64 -7.05 53.02
C THR A 59 9.95 -7.03 52.21
N LYS A 60 10.50 -8.19 51.84
CA LYS A 60 11.70 -8.29 50.99
C LYS A 60 11.42 -7.77 49.58
N GLN A 61 12.31 -6.92 49.07
CA GLN A 61 12.32 -6.47 47.68
C GLN A 61 12.52 -7.66 46.73
N THR A 62 11.82 -7.63 45.59
CA THR A 62 11.91 -8.66 44.55
C THR A 62 12.88 -8.23 43.47
N VAL A 63 13.83 -9.11 43.12
CA VAL A 63 14.80 -8.90 42.04
C VAL A 63 14.48 -9.89 40.92
N ASP A 64 14.45 -9.39 39.69
CA ASP A 64 14.23 -10.21 38.50
C ASP A 64 15.57 -10.86 38.08
N VAL A 65 15.54 -12.18 37.88
CA VAL A 65 16.71 -13.06 37.74
C VAL A 65 16.45 -14.04 36.60
N TRP A 66 17.45 -14.45 35.83
CA TRP A 66 17.31 -15.45 34.77
C TRP A 66 18.27 -16.63 34.93
N LYS A 67 17.99 -17.70 34.19
CA LYS A 67 18.86 -18.89 34.15
C LYS A 67 20.16 -18.56 33.42
N ARG A 68 21.28 -19.12 33.89
CA ARG A 68 22.61 -18.96 33.27
C ARG A 68 23.09 -17.50 33.17
N MET A 69 22.82 -16.74 34.23
CA MET A 69 23.28 -15.37 34.43
C MET A 69 24.81 -15.37 34.70
N SER A 70 25.55 -14.39 34.17
CA SER A 70 26.97 -14.22 34.55
C SER A 70 27.10 -13.53 35.92
N PRO A 71 28.25 -13.63 36.60
CA PRO A 71 28.54 -12.83 37.80
C PRO A 71 28.34 -11.32 37.59
N SER A 72 28.75 -10.79 36.44
CA SER A 72 28.56 -9.36 36.09
C SER A 72 27.09 -8.98 35.90
N GLU A 73 26.30 -9.81 35.20
CA GLU A 73 24.85 -9.63 35.05
C GLU A 73 24.15 -9.68 36.42
N LEU A 74 24.56 -10.60 37.30
CA LEU A 74 24.03 -10.77 38.65
C LEU A 74 24.27 -9.54 39.53
N ALA A 75 25.46 -8.94 39.42
CA ALA A 75 25.81 -7.68 40.10
C ALA A 75 24.93 -6.51 39.64
N ALA A 76 24.75 -6.36 38.32
CA ALA A 76 23.87 -5.34 37.76
C ALA A 76 22.41 -5.49 38.22
N ALA A 77 21.88 -6.72 38.27
CA ALA A 77 20.50 -6.97 38.72
C ALA A 77 20.29 -6.75 40.22
N LEU A 78 21.31 -7.00 41.04
CA LEU A 78 21.27 -6.78 42.49
C LEU A 78 21.59 -5.33 42.88
N SER A 79 22.16 -4.53 41.98
CA SER A 79 22.71 -3.19 42.28
C SER A 79 23.78 -3.21 43.38
N VAL A 80 24.64 -4.22 43.32
CA VAL A 80 25.73 -4.48 44.28
C VAL A 80 27.06 -4.55 43.53
N ASP A 81 28.15 -4.13 44.17
CA ASP A 81 29.48 -4.19 43.57
C ASP A 81 29.93 -5.64 43.30
N LEU A 82 30.60 -5.82 42.16
CA LEU A 82 30.97 -7.14 41.64
C LEU A 82 31.87 -7.91 42.63
N SER A 83 32.70 -7.20 43.40
CA SER A 83 33.57 -7.75 44.45
C SER A 83 32.81 -8.49 45.57
N GLU A 84 31.68 -7.95 46.05
CA GLU A 84 30.90 -8.57 47.13
C GLU A 84 30.23 -9.86 46.65
N ILE A 85 29.80 -9.88 45.39
CA ILE A 85 29.22 -11.07 44.76
C ILE A 85 30.27 -12.13 44.49
N THR A 86 31.49 -11.76 44.08
CA THR A 86 32.59 -12.73 43.94
C THR A 86 32.98 -13.35 45.28
N GLU A 87 33.07 -12.57 46.36
CA GLU A 87 33.39 -13.10 47.69
C GLU A 87 32.32 -14.11 48.18
N ILE A 88 31.04 -13.82 47.96
CA ILE A 88 29.95 -14.75 48.33
C ILE A 88 29.96 -16.00 47.44
N LEU A 89 30.19 -15.86 46.13
CA LEU A 89 30.27 -17.00 45.21
C LEU A 89 31.45 -17.93 45.50
N GLU A 90 32.62 -17.38 45.87
CA GLU A 90 33.78 -18.15 46.32
C GLU A 90 33.52 -18.90 47.63
N ASN A 91 32.85 -18.24 48.59
CA ASN A 91 32.48 -18.84 49.88
C ASN A 91 31.39 -19.93 49.74
N LEU A 92 30.53 -19.87 48.71
CA LEU A 92 29.47 -20.85 48.47
C LEU A 92 29.98 -22.15 47.80
N ASP A 93 30.75 -22.05 46.71
CA ASP A 93 31.34 -23.22 46.05
C ASP A 93 32.62 -22.86 45.29
N ARG A 94 33.71 -23.58 45.55
CA ARG A 94 35.00 -23.40 44.87
C ARG A 94 34.93 -23.60 43.35
N ARG A 95 33.89 -24.28 42.83
CA ARG A 95 33.65 -24.41 41.39
C ARG A 95 33.20 -23.10 40.73
N ASN A 96 32.68 -22.14 41.50
CA ASN A 96 32.35 -20.81 40.96
C ASN A 96 33.61 -19.99 40.60
N VAL A 97 34.81 -20.33 41.11
CA VAL A 97 36.06 -19.58 40.83
C VAL A 97 36.36 -19.49 39.33
N GLU A 98 36.15 -20.58 38.57
CA GLU A 98 36.37 -20.60 37.12
C GLU A 98 35.29 -19.80 36.36
N ALA A 99 34.09 -19.65 36.93
CA ALA A 99 33.03 -18.79 36.42
C ALA A 99 33.26 -17.30 36.75
N ILE A 100 33.84 -17.00 37.91
CA ILE A 100 34.24 -15.64 38.31
C ILE A 100 35.35 -15.11 37.39
N ILE A 101 36.40 -15.91 37.14
CA ILE A 101 37.55 -15.48 36.33
C ILE A 101 37.15 -15.22 34.86
N ASN A 102 36.23 -16.03 34.31
CA ASN A 102 35.84 -15.97 32.89
C ASN A 102 34.47 -15.31 32.64
N ASP A 103 33.86 -14.68 33.64
CA ASP A 103 32.47 -14.19 33.66
C ASP A 103 31.45 -15.21 33.06
N SER A 104 31.66 -16.48 33.37
CA SER A 104 30.95 -17.60 32.73
C SER A 104 29.60 -17.87 33.41
N PRO A 105 28.65 -18.55 32.72
CA PRO A 105 27.27 -18.63 33.20
C PRO A 105 27.14 -19.47 34.47
N LEU A 106 26.62 -18.85 35.54
CA LEU A 106 26.40 -19.50 36.83
C LEU A 106 25.23 -20.51 36.79
N ASP A 107 25.32 -21.52 37.65
CA ASP A 107 24.23 -22.46 37.87
C ASP A 107 23.06 -21.81 38.63
N ASP A 108 21.82 -22.25 38.30
CA ASP A 108 20.58 -21.76 38.91
C ASP A 108 20.60 -21.83 40.47
N VAL A 109 21.38 -22.74 41.05
CA VAL A 109 21.54 -22.89 42.51
C VAL A 109 22.44 -21.79 43.10
N SER A 110 23.61 -21.53 42.51
CA SER A 110 24.54 -20.48 42.95
C SER A 110 23.87 -19.09 42.86
N ILE A 111 23.09 -18.85 41.81
CA ILE A 111 22.31 -17.63 41.61
C ILE A 111 21.25 -17.46 42.73
N LEU A 112 20.50 -18.52 43.07
CA LEU A 112 19.50 -18.49 44.13
C LEU A 112 20.10 -18.31 45.53
N GLN A 113 21.25 -18.91 45.80
CA GLN A 113 21.94 -18.76 47.09
C GLN A 113 22.53 -17.37 47.27
N THR A 114 23.16 -16.81 46.23
CA THR A 114 23.74 -15.46 46.25
C THR A 114 22.65 -14.40 46.42
N THR A 115 21.56 -14.48 45.65
CA THR A 115 20.41 -13.56 45.78
C THR A 115 19.72 -13.66 47.14
N ALA A 116 19.68 -14.85 47.75
CA ALA A 116 19.16 -15.04 49.11
C ALA A 116 20.10 -14.48 50.20
N ALA A 117 21.42 -14.51 50.01
CA ALA A 117 22.41 -13.95 50.93
C ALA A 117 22.24 -12.43 51.09
N PHE A 118 22.05 -11.71 49.98
CA PHE A 118 21.70 -10.27 49.97
C PHE A 118 20.24 -9.97 50.41
N SER A 119 19.54 -10.95 50.99
CA SER A 119 18.16 -10.83 51.49
C SER A 119 17.06 -10.49 50.49
N PHE A 120 17.36 -10.39 49.18
CA PHE A 120 16.37 -10.21 48.13
C PHE A 120 15.50 -11.46 47.91
N LYS A 121 14.39 -11.28 47.21
CA LYS A 121 13.52 -12.37 46.76
C LYS A 121 13.66 -12.56 45.24
N PRO A 122 14.28 -13.65 44.77
CA PRO A 122 14.46 -13.88 43.33
C PRO A 122 13.13 -14.18 42.64
N ARG A 123 12.94 -13.58 41.47
CA ARG A 123 11.83 -13.82 40.54
C ARG A 123 12.40 -14.25 39.20
N PHE A 124 12.12 -15.49 38.78
CA PHE A 124 12.59 -15.96 37.49
C PHE A 124 11.84 -15.28 36.34
N VAL A 125 12.60 -14.61 35.46
CA VAL A 125 12.14 -14.00 34.21
C VAL A 125 12.93 -14.63 33.06
N ASN A 126 12.39 -14.55 31.84
CA ASN A 126 13.18 -14.82 30.65
C ASN A 126 14.27 -13.73 30.55
N GLY A 127 15.53 -14.13 30.53
CA GLY A 127 16.64 -13.17 30.48
C GLY A 127 16.59 -12.29 29.23
N PRO A 128 17.26 -11.12 29.24
CA PRO A 128 17.39 -10.31 28.04
C PRO A 128 17.99 -11.18 26.92
N PRO A 129 17.51 -11.06 25.68
CA PRO A 129 18.12 -11.77 24.57
C PRO A 129 19.58 -11.33 24.51
N LYS A 130 20.52 -12.29 24.61
CA LYS A 130 21.93 -11.97 24.39
C LYS A 130 22.04 -11.25 23.06
N LYS A 131 22.73 -10.10 23.04
CA LYS A 131 23.16 -9.43 21.81
C LYS A 131 24.03 -10.42 21.05
N THR A 132 23.37 -11.17 20.18
CA THR A 132 23.99 -12.21 19.37
C THR A 132 24.60 -11.47 18.17
N GLU A 133 25.65 -12.03 17.57
CA GLU A 133 26.39 -11.49 16.42
C GLU A 133 25.52 -11.23 15.15
N GLN A 134 24.20 -11.44 15.24
CA GLN A 134 23.20 -11.21 14.21
C GLN A 134 23.12 -9.75 13.73
N GLU A 135 23.47 -8.75 14.55
CA GLU A 135 23.47 -7.34 14.13
C GLU A 135 24.58 -6.99 13.10
N ASP A 136 25.67 -7.77 13.04
CA ASP A 136 26.78 -7.61 12.08
C ASP A 136 26.75 -8.66 10.93
N ALA A 137 25.65 -9.40 10.81
CA ALA A 137 25.47 -10.35 9.70
C ALA A 137 25.09 -9.67 8.37
N ASP A 138 24.44 -8.50 8.42
CA ASP A 138 23.98 -7.73 7.25
C ASP A 138 25.15 -7.20 6.39
N LEU A 139 24.88 -6.93 5.12
CA LEU A 139 25.81 -6.25 4.22
C LEU A 139 25.63 -4.74 4.35
N ARG A 140 26.72 -4.05 4.70
CA ARG A 140 26.80 -2.58 4.74
C ARG A 140 27.67 -2.06 3.57
N PRO A 141 27.44 -0.83 3.08
CA PRO A 141 28.32 -0.19 2.12
C PRO A 141 29.78 -0.16 2.61
N GLN A 142 30.72 -0.23 1.66
CA GLN A 142 32.15 -0.16 1.94
C GLN A 142 32.56 1.28 2.27
N ASN A 143 33.46 1.45 3.24
CA ASN A 143 34.12 2.73 3.52
C ASN A 143 34.73 3.32 2.23
N GLU A 144 34.88 4.65 2.22
CA GLU A 144 35.52 5.38 1.14
C GLU A 144 36.88 4.76 0.76
N ALA A 145 37.13 4.70 -0.55
CA ALA A 145 38.35 4.09 -1.05
C ALA A 145 39.57 4.98 -0.80
N SER A 146 40.75 4.35 -0.80
CA SER A 146 42.00 5.11 -0.67
C SER A 146 42.15 6.09 -1.85
N PRO A 147 42.63 7.33 -1.63
CA PRO A 147 42.77 8.33 -2.70
C PRO A 147 43.67 7.92 -3.89
N LYS A 148 44.46 6.85 -3.74
CA LYS A 148 45.31 6.27 -4.79
C LYS A 148 44.57 5.32 -5.74
N GLU A 149 43.38 4.85 -5.38
CA GLU A 149 42.58 3.91 -6.17
C GLU A 149 41.37 4.57 -6.87
N LEU A 150 41.12 5.83 -6.54
CA LEU A 150 40.08 6.66 -7.14
C LEU A 150 40.48 7.08 -8.56
N GLU A 151 39.79 6.53 -9.55
CA GLU A 151 39.88 6.95 -10.95
C GLU A 151 38.70 7.87 -11.28
N ARG A 152 38.86 8.76 -12.27
CA ARG A 152 37.76 9.57 -12.79
C ARG A 152 36.68 8.68 -13.41
N ARG A 153 35.40 8.98 -13.16
CA ARG A 153 34.25 8.25 -13.72
C ARG A 153 33.37 9.14 -14.62
N PRO A 154 32.59 8.56 -15.54
CA PRO A 154 31.53 9.27 -16.24
C PRO A 154 30.53 9.91 -15.26
N PRO A 155 30.06 11.15 -15.48
CA PRO A 155 28.94 11.70 -14.72
C PRO A 155 27.64 10.97 -15.08
N ILE A 156 26.79 10.77 -14.08
CA ILE A 156 25.40 10.34 -14.25
C ILE A 156 24.52 11.60 -14.27
N VAL A 157 23.77 11.80 -15.35
CA VAL A 157 23.02 13.02 -15.63
C VAL A 157 21.54 12.70 -15.81
N THR A 158 20.68 13.22 -14.93
CA THR A 158 19.22 13.05 -15.06
C THR A 158 18.60 14.23 -15.77
N ILE A 159 17.73 14.00 -16.75
CA ILE A 159 16.97 15.05 -17.43
C ILE A 159 15.57 15.17 -16.84
N MET A 160 15.22 16.40 -16.46
CA MET A 160 13.96 16.75 -15.80
C MET A 160 13.29 17.99 -16.42
N GLY A 161 12.04 18.24 -16.03
CA GLY A 161 11.21 19.34 -16.55
C GLY A 161 9.78 18.89 -16.87
N HIS A 162 8.93 19.85 -17.21
CA HIS A 162 7.52 19.63 -17.54
C HIS A 162 7.30 18.75 -18.79
N VAL A 163 6.08 18.23 -18.95
CA VAL A 163 5.59 17.62 -20.20
C VAL A 163 5.75 18.61 -21.37
N ASP A 164 5.94 18.11 -22.59
CA ASP A 164 6.13 18.89 -23.84
C ASP A 164 7.27 19.92 -23.87
N HIS A 165 8.15 19.94 -22.86
CA HIS A 165 9.40 20.70 -22.90
C HIS A 165 10.48 20.06 -23.79
N GLY A 166 10.19 18.91 -24.40
CA GLY A 166 11.08 18.24 -25.36
C GLY A 166 12.24 17.46 -24.73
N LYS A 167 12.06 16.91 -23.52
CA LYS A 167 13.06 16.07 -22.82
C LYS A 167 13.50 14.86 -23.67
N THR A 168 12.52 14.04 -24.07
CA THR A 168 12.75 12.84 -24.90
C THR A 168 13.34 13.22 -26.26
N THR A 169 12.89 14.33 -26.85
CA THR A 169 13.44 14.87 -28.11
C THR A 169 14.90 15.31 -27.97
N LEU A 170 15.27 15.95 -26.85
CA LEU A 170 16.65 16.32 -26.54
C LEU A 170 17.53 15.06 -26.40
N LEU A 171 17.00 14.02 -25.76
CA LEU A 171 17.70 12.75 -25.59
C LEU A 171 17.84 11.95 -26.89
N ASP A 172 16.83 11.94 -27.75
CA ASP A 172 16.91 11.37 -29.09
C ASP A 172 17.97 12.09 -29.95
N ALA A 173 18.03 13.42 -29.87
CA ALA A 173 19.04 14.20 -30.56
C ALA A 173 20.46 13.97 -30.01
N LEU A 174 20.61 13.72 -28.70
CA LEU A 174 21.89 13.32 -28.07
C LEU A 174 22.30 11.89 -28.41
N ARG A 175 21.34 10.96 -28.57
CA ARG A 175 21.58 9.55 -28.88
C ARG A 175 21.68 9.26 -30.38
N ASN A 176 21.27 10.20 -31.24
CA ASN A 176 21.00 9.98 -32.67
C ASN A 176 19.96 8.86 -32.91
N SER A 177 18.91 8.84 -32.08
CA SER A 177 17.79 7.88 -32.16
C SER A 177 16.45 8.58 -32.40
N GLN A 178 15.37 7.79 -32.55
CA GLN A 178 13.99 8.26 -32.68
C GLN A 178 13.06 7.40 -31.82
N ILE A 179 13.26 7.44 -30.51
CA ILE A 179 12.48 6.72 -29.50
C ILE A 179 11.14 7.42 -29.27
N ALA A 180 11.11 8.75 -29.23
CA ALA A 180 9.89 9.55 -29.00
C ALA A 180 8.77 9.29 -30.03
N ALA A 181 9.13 8.86 -31.25
CA ALA A 181 8.18 8.48 -32.29
C ALA A 181 7.58 7.06 -32.11
N GLY A 182 8.24 6.21 -31.32
CA GLY A 182 7.81 4.84 -31.04
C GLY A 182 7.09 4.65 -29.70
N GLU A 183 7.16 5.62 -28.78
CA GLU A 183 6.52 5.53 -27.46
C GLU A 183 4.98 5.68 -27.55
N PHE A 184 4.26 4.84 -26.82
CA PHE A 184 2.80 4.85 -26.82
C PHE A 184 2.25 6.15 -26.23
N GLY A 185 1.51 6.89 -27.05
CA GLY A 185 0.98 8.21 -26.69
C GLY A 185 1.99 9.35 -26.80
N GLY A 186 3.19 9.13 -27.35
CA GLY A 186 4.23 10.15 -27.51
C GLY A 186 4.81 10.65 -26.18
N ILE A 187 4.68 9.86 -25.10
CA ILE A 187 5.18 10.18 -23.77
C ILE A 187 6.09 9.07 -23.25
N THR A 188 7.20 9.47 -22.64
CA THR A 188 8.07 8.59 -21.87
C THR A 188 7.39 8.21 -20.56
N GLN A 189 7.39 6.93 -20.24
CA GLN A 189 6.69 6.36 -19.07
C GLN A 189 7.61 5.56 -18.14
N HIS A 190 8.82 5.22 -18.60
CA HIS A 190 9.79 4.36 -17.92
C HIS A 190 11.09 5.12 -17.66
N ILE A 191 11.92 4.68 -16.70
CA ILE A 191 13.22 5.32 -16.45
C ILE A 191 14.30 4.67 -17.33
N GLY A 192 14.54 5.27 -18.48
CA GLY A 192 15.60 4.84 -19.40
C GLY A 192 16.99 5.25 -18.91
N ALA A 193 17.94 4.31 -18.86
CA ALA A 193 19.35 4.60 -18.60
C ALA A 193 20.21 4.21 -19.81
N PHE A 194 21.07 5.12 -20.29
CA PHE A 194 21.96 4.87 -21.42
C PHE A 194 23.24 5.72 -21.37
N SER A 195 24.29 5.30 -22.08
CA SER A 195 25.55 6.05 -22.15
C SER A 195 25.79 6.63 -23.55
N VAL A 196 26.29 7.86 -23.61
CA VAL A 196 26.68 8.56 -24.84
C VAL A 196 28.17 8.88 -24.76
N GLU A 197 28.91 8.62 -25.85
CA GLU A 197 30.30 9.07 -25.99
C GLU A 197 30.33 10.42 -26.69
N LEU A 198 30.83 11.46 -26.00
CA LEU A 198 30.81 12.85 -26.46
C LEU A 198 32.07 13.17 -27.26
N THR A 199 33.23 12.89 -26.67
CA THR A 199 34.57 13.06 -27.24
C THR A 199 35.38 11.81 -26.96
N LYS A 200 36.41 11.52 -27.79
CA LYS A 200 37.17 10.26 -27.73
C LYS A 200 37.63 9.92 -26.30
N GLY A 201 36.98 8.94 -25.67
CA GLY A 201 37.28 8.49 -24.30
C GLY A 201 36.56 9.23 -23.15
N ARG A 202 35.66 10.18 -23.41
CA ARG A 202 34.76 10.78 -22.40
C ARG A 202 33.30 10.40 -22.69
N GLN A 203 32.71 9.70 -21.73
CA GLN A 203 31.31 9.27 -21.77
C GLN A 203 30.48 9.99 -20.70
N VAL A 204 29.18 10.12 -20.96
CA VAL A 204 28.17 10.61 -20.03
C VAL A 204 27.02 9.61 -19.99
N THR A 205 26.53 9.28 -18.81
CA THR A 205 25.39 8.37 -18.64
C THR A 205 24.14 9.18 -18.35
N PHE A 206 23.16 9.11 -19.23
CA PHE A 206 21.89 9.81 -19.08
C PHE A 206 20.83 8.91 -18.44
N LEU A 207 20.06 9.49 -17.52
CA LEU A 207 18.81 8.95 -17.00
C LEU A 207 17.66 9.80 -17.53
N ASP A 208 16.80 9.20 -18.34
CA ASP A 208 15.54 9.81 -18.79
C ASP A 208 14.50 9.67 -17.69
N THR A 209 13.77 10.75 -17.36
CA THR A 209 12.68 10.69 -16.40
C THR A 209 11.37 11.23 -16.97
N PRO A 210 10.25 10.52 -16.74
CA PRO A 210 8.95 10.95 -17.25
C PRO A 210 8.49 12.27 -16.62
N GLY A 211 7.95 13.14 -17.48
CA GLY A 211 7.54 14.49 -17.08
C GLY A 211 6.25 14.55 -16.26
N HIS A 212 5.37 13.55 -16.39
CA HIS A 212 4.00 13.68 -15.89
C HIS A 212 3.92 13.71 -14.37
N ALA A 213 2.96 14.46 -13.82
CA ALA A 213 2.76 14.62 -12.37
C ALA A 213 2.75 13.28 -11.62
N ALA A 214 2.02 12.30 -12.17
CA ALA A 214 1.93 10.91 -11.70
C ALA A 214 3.25 10.20 -11.39
N PHE A 215 4.34 10.57 -12.06
CA PHE A 215 5.66 9.93 -11.90
C PHE A 215 6.61 10.74 -10.99
N ALA A 216 6.06 11.42 -9.98
CA ALA A 216 6.84 12.19 -9.00
C ALA A 216 7.89 11.33 -8.29
N SER A 217 7.52 10.12 -7.88
CA SER A 217 8.42 9.11 -7.29
C SER A 217 9.61 8.77 -8.20
N MET A 218 9.37 8.58 -9.50
CA MET A 218 10.42 8.33 -10.50
C MET A 218 11.38 9.52 -10.64
N ARG A 219 10.88 10.76 -10.70
CA ARG A 219 11.74 11.95 -10.71
C ARG A 219 12.58 12.06 -9.44
N ALA A 220 11.98 11.84 -8.27
CA ALA A 220 12.72 11.86 -7.00
C ALA A 220 13.84 10.79 -6.93
N ARG A 221 13.62 9.60 -7.52
CA ARG A 221 14.69 8.59 -7.68
C ARG A 221 15.77 9.02 -8.68
N GLY A 222 15.37 9.56 -9.83
CA GLY A 222 16.28 10.07 -10.85
C GLY A 222 17.18 11.19 -10.33
N ALA A 223 16.69 12.07 -9.45
CA ALA A 223 17.53 13.05 -8.76
C ALA A 223 18.58 12.34 -7.88
N LYS A 224 18.14 11.49 -6.94
CA LYS A 224 19.04 10.80 -5.98
C LYS A 224 20.09 9.89 -6.64
N GLY A 225 19.81 9.37 -7.83
CA GLY A 225 20.72 8.50 -8.57
C GLY A 225 21.73 9.22 -9.47
N ALA A 226 21.71 10.56 -9.55
CA ALA A 226 22.52 11.34 -10.48
C ALA A 226 23.47 12.32 -9.79
N ASP A 227 24.56 12.64 -10.49
CA ASP A 227 25.55 13.64 -10.10
C ASP A 227 25.13 15.05 -10.53
N ILE A 228 24.42 15.15 -11.66
CA ILE A 228 23.95 16.40 -12.25
C ILE A 228 22.50 16.23 -12.71
N VAL A 229 21.66 17.25 -12.49
CA VAL A 229 20.30 17.33 -13.06
C VAL A 229 20.26 18.40 -14.14
N VAL A 230 19.89 17.99 -15.36
CA VAL A 230 19.58 18.91 -16.47
C VAL A 230 18.10 19.28 -16.41
N LEU A 231 17.83 20.55 -16.13
CA LEU A 231 16.47 21.09 -16.10
C LEU A 231 16.11 21.66 -17.48
N VAL A 232 15.21 20.98 -18.19
CA VAL A 232 14.74 21.39 -19.52
C VAL A 232 13.54 22.32 -19.38
N VAL A 233 13.72 23.57 -19.78
CA VAL A 233 12.71 24.63 -19.75
C VAL A 233 12.44 25.10 -21.16
N ALA A 234 11.19 25.12 -21.61
CA ALA A 234 10.90 25.58 -22.96
C ALA A 234 10.83 27.13 -23.01
N ALA A 235 11.46 27.72 -24.03
CA ALA A 235 11.54 29.17 -24.23
C ALA A 235 10.19 29.85 -24.54
N ASP A 236 9.16 29.08 -24.94
CA ASP A 236 7.80 29.57 -25.17
C ASP A 236 6.96 29.61 -23.88
N ASP A 237 7.16 28.63 -23.00
CA ASP A 237 6.37 28.41 -21.78
C ASP A 237 6.98 29.03 -20.51
N GLY A 238 8.28 28.86 -20.29
CA GLY A 238 8.94 29.13 -19.01
C GLY A 238 8.77 28.01 -17.97
N VAL A 239 8.93 28.32 -16.68
CA VAL A 239 8.75 27.36 -15.58
C VAL A 239 7.26 27.11 -15.33
N LYS A 240 6.90 25.82 -15.15
CA LYS A 240 5.57 25.32 -14.80
C LYS A 240 5.67 24.40 -13.58
N GLU A 241 4.54 24.02 -12.99
CA GLU A 241 4.47 23.24 -11.73
C GLU A 241 5.38 22.00 -11.68
N GLN A 242 5.39 21.18 -12.72
CA GLN A 242 6.25 19.98 -12.80
C GLN A 242 7.75 20.33 -12.85
N THR A 243 8.11 21.45 -13.47
CA THR A 243 9.49 21.99 -13.47
C THR A 243 9.84 22.51 -12.08
N ALA A 244 8.93 23.20 -11.38
CA ALA A 244 9.14 23.61 -9.98
C ALA A 244 9.29 22.42 -9.03
N GLN A 245 8.51 21.34 -9.20
CA GLN A 245 8.71 20.07 -8.50
C GLN A 245 10.09 19.46 -8.80
N SER A 246 10.55 19.50 -10.05
CA SER A 246 11.87 18.99 -10.45
C SER A 246 13.01 19.78 -9.80
N ILE A 247 12.89 21.12 -9.73
CA ILE A 247 13.82 21.99 -8.98
C ILE A 247 13.85 21.57 -7.50
N LYS A 248 12.69 21.33 -6.89
CA LYS A 248 12.61 20.85 -5.51
C LYS A 248 13.31 19.49 -5.32
N PHE A 249 13.07 18.51 -6.19
CA PHE A 249 13.73 17.20 -6.08
C PHE A 249 15.25 17.28 -6.24
N ALA A 250 15.77 18.15 -7.10
CA ALA A 250 17.21 18.38 -7.22
C ALA A 250 17.79 19.04 -5.96
N LYS A 251 17.10 20.04 -5.39
CA LYS A 251 17.48 20.70 -4.12
C LYS A 251 17.43 19.72 -2.93
N ASP A 252 16.35 18.95 -2.80
CA ASP A 252 16.16 17.94 -1.74
C ASP A 252 17.20 16.79 -1.83
N ALA A 253 17.71 16.49 -3.03
CA ALA A 253 18.78 15.51 -3.25
C ALA A 253 20.20 16.12 -3.17
N ASN A 254 20.33 17.44 -3.02
CA ASN A 254 21.60 18.18 -3.03
C ASN A 254 22.45 17.94 -4.32
N VAL A 255 21.78 17.92 -5.47
CA VAL A 255 22.40 17.64 -6.79
C VAL A 255 22.61 18.92 -7.57
N GLN A 256 23.72 19.02 -8.30
CA GLN A 256 24.06 20.20 -9.10
C GLN A 256 23.11 20.35 -10.30
N LEU A 257 22.65 21.59 -10.53
CA LEU A 257 21.71 21.92 -11.60
C LEU A 257 22.44 22.51 -12.82
N VAL A 258 22.04 22.08 -14.01
CA VAL A 258 22.36 22.72 -15.29
C VAL A 258 21.05 22.99 -16.02
N VAL A 259 20.86 24.19 -16.55
CA VAL A 259 19.62 24.59 -17.23
C VAL A 259 19.78 24.46 -18.74
N ALA A 260 18.84 23.79 -19.40
CA ALA A 260 18.73 23.72 -20.85
C ALA A 260 17.45 24.44 -21.31
N VAL A 261 17.60 25.63 -21.90
CA VAL A 261 16.48 26.39 -22.45
C VAL A 261 16.19 25.91 -23.87
N ASN A 262 15.13 25.11 -24.04
CA ASN A 262 14.79 24.42 -25.28
C ASN A 262 13.79 25.20 -26.17
N LYS A 263 13.61 24.74 -27.41
CA LYS A 263 12.69 25.28 -28.44
C LYS A 263 13.05 26.69 -28.95
N ILE A 264 14.33 27.07 -28.96
CA ILE A 264 14.78 28.37 -29.53
C ILE A 264 14.54 28.51 -31.05
N ASP A 265 14.12 27.45 -31.72
CA ASP A 265 13.68 27.43 -33.12
C ASP A 265 12.28 28.03 -33.34
N LYS A 266 11.45 28.14 -32.29
CA LYS A 266 10.10 28.69 -32.41
C LYS A 266 10.12 30.22 -32.57
N PRO A 267 9.23 30.81 -33.39
CA PRO A 267 9.16 32.25 -33.60
C PRO A 267 8.68 33.03 -32.35
N ASN A 268 8.08 32.35 -31.37
CA ASN A 268 7.64 32.90 -30.10
C ASN A 268 8.55 32.52 -28.91
N ALA A 269 9.77 32.03 -29.16
CA ALA A 269 10.73 31.70 -28.13
C ALA A 269 11.31 32.97 -27.46
N ASP A 270 11.22 33.05 -26.13
CA ASP A 270 11.85 34.10 -25.33
C ASP A 270 12.71 33.46 -24.21
N PRO A 271 14.01 33.21 -24.47
CA PRO A 271 14.92 32.66 -23.47
C PRO A 271 15.02 33.52 -22.21
N MET A 272 14.98 34.85 -22.34
CA MET A 272 15.05 35.78 -21.21
C MET A 272 13.82 35.68 -20.29
N ARG A 273 12.64 35.44 -20.85
CA ARG A 273 11.43 35.12 -20.06
C ARG A 273 11.59 33.81 -19.29
N ALA A 274 12.10 32.76 -19.93
CA ALA A 274 12.35 31.49 -19.26
C ALA A 274 13.36 31.64 -18.09
N MET A 275 14.45 32.38 -18.29
CA MET A 275 15.45 32.68 -17.26
C MET A 275 14.87 33.49 -16.09
N ARG A 276 14.00 34.47 -16.35
CA ARG A 276 13.29 35.21 -15.28
C ARG A 276 12.38 34.30 -14.45
N SER A 277 11.64 33.39 -15.10
CA SER A 277 10.79 32.44 -14.39
C SER A 277 11.57 31.41 -13.55
N LEU A 278 12.85 31.17 -13.84
CA LEU A 278 13.73 30.35 -12.99
C LEU A 278 14.17 31.10 -11.73
N LEU A 279 14.41 32.41 -11.83
CA LEU A 279 14.76 33.26 -10.69
C LEU A 279 13.63 33.30 -9.63
N GLU A 280 12.37 33.23 -10.05
CA GLU A 280 11.20 33.13 -9.16
C GLU A 280 11.16 31.84 -8.30
N HIS A 281 11.97 30.83 -8.63
CA HIS A 281 12.08 29.55 -7.92
C HIS A 281 13.47 29.32 -7.29
N ASP A 282 14.18 30.42 -7.01
CA ASP A 282 15.58 30.46 -6.54
C ASP A 282 16.52 29.60 -7.40
N VAL A 283 16.44 29.74 -8.73
CA VAL A 283 17.39 29.18 -9.70
C VAL A 283 18.01 30.34 -10.47
N VAL A 284 19.13 30.86 -9.95
CA VAL A 284 19.83 32.02 -10.53
C VAL A 284 20.88 31.55 -11.53
N VAL A 285 20.68 31.86 -12.80
CA VAL A 285 21.58 31.47 -13.91
C VAL A 285 22.80 32.38 -14.04
N GLU A 286 23.90 31.88 -14.62
CA GLU A 286 25.15 32.63 -14.86
C GLU A 286 24.94 33.98 -15.56
N GLN A 287 24.07 34.03 -16.56
CA GLN A 287 23.75 35.25 -17.32
C GLN A 287 23.07 36.34 -16.46
N LEU A 288 22.53 35.96 -15.29
CA LEU A 288 21.95 36.87 -14.29
C LEU A 288 22.85 37.01 -13.04
N GLY A 289 24.09 36.51 -13.10
CA GLY A 289 25.09 36.61 -12.02
C GLY A 289 25.00 35.52 -10.95
N GLY A 290 24.36 34.38 -11.24
CA GLY A 290 24.38 33.19 -10.38
C GLY A 290 25.40 32.12 -10.80
N ASP A 291 25.37 30.98 -10.12
CA ASP A 291 26.32 29.87 -10.34
C ASP A 291 25.80 28.78 -11.31
N ILE A 292 24.53 28.87 -11.74
CA ILE A 292 23.87 27.80 -12.50
C ILE A 292 24.06 28.02 -14.00
N GLN A 293 24.82 27.11 -14.62
CA GLN A 293 25.04 27.10 -16.07
C GLN A 293 23.72 27.02 -16.84
N CYS A 294 23.57 27.88 -17.86
CA CYS A 294 22.38 27.96 -18.68
C CYS A 294 22.75 27.91 -20.17
N VAL A 295 22.24 26.90 -20.88
CA VAL A 295 22.52 26.68 -22.31
C VAL A 295 21.23 26.73 -23.11
N GLU A 296 21.19 27.62 -24.09
CA GLU A 296 20.10 27.72 -25.07
C GLU A 296 20.25 26.65 -26.15
N VAL A 297 19.22 25.81 -26.38
CA VAL A 297 19.26 24.67 -27.31
C VAL A 297 18.00 24.58 -28.17
N SER A 298 18.12 23.99 -29.35
CA SER A 298 16.97 23.44 -30.09
C SER A 298 17.18 21.94 -30.27
N ALA A 299 16.40 21.15 -29.55
CA ALA A 299 16.39 19.69 -29.71
C ALA A 299 15.96 19.26 -31.12
N LEU A 300 15.04 19.99 -31.76
CA LEU A 300 14.51 19.63 -33.09
C LEU A 300 15.50 19.92 -34.23
N GLN A 301 16.23 21.04 -34.14
CA GLN A 301 17.25 21.41 -35.14
C GLN A 301 18.66 20.91 -34.78
N SER A 302 18.81 20.15 -33.69
CA SER A 302 20.08 19.77 -33.06
C SER A 302 21.04 20.96 -32.83
N ARG A 303 20.49 22.16 -32.60
CA ARG A 303 21.26 23.40 -32.47
C ARG A 303 21.80 23.54 -31.05
N ASN A 304 23.09 23.84 -30.95
CA ASN A 304 23.84 24.10 -29.72
C ASN A 304 23.96 22.91 -28.73
N LEU A 305 23.65 21.68 -29.17
CA LEU A 305 23.87 20.47 -28.37
C LEU A 305 25.34 20.25 -27.94
N PRO A 306 26.37 20.57 -28.75
CA PRO A 306 27.76 20.47 -28.30
C PRO A 306 28.07 21.38 -27.10
N ALA A 307 27.49 22.59 -27.04
CA ALA A 307 27.69 23.48 -25.90
C ALA A 307 27.07 22.93 -24.60
N LEU A 308 25.91 22.25 -24.69
CA LEU A 308 25.31 21.55 -23.54
C LEU A 308 26.17 20.36 -23.09
N GLN A 309 26.74 19.62 -24.06
CA GLN A 309 27.67 18.52 -23.79
C GLN A 309 28.96 19.01 -23.11
N ASP A 310 29.55 20.09 -23.60
CA ASP A 310 30.75 20.70 -23.02
C ASP A 310 30.48 21.28 -21.62
N ALA A 311 29.33 21.93 -21.40
CA ALA A 311 28.89 22.39 -20.08
C ALA A 311 28.78 21.24 -19.07
N LEU A 312 28.15 20.12 -19.44
CA LEU A 312 28.05 18.94 -18.59
C LEU A 312 29.41 18.32 -18.25
N LEU A 313 30.33 18.27 -19.22
CA LEU A 313 31.69 17.79 -18.99
C LEU A 313 32.50 18.73 -18.10
N LEU A 314 32.34 20.05 -18.26
CA LEU A 314 32.98 21.07 -17.42
C LEU A 314 32.48 20.98 -15.98
N GLN A 315 31.16 20.87 -15.79
CA GLN A 315 30.56 20.71 -14.46
C GLN A 315 31.05 19.42 -13.77
N ALA A 316 31.16 18.30 -14.52
CA ALA A 316 31.73 17.06 -14.00
C ALA A 316 33.23 17.15 -13.65
N ASP A 317 34.01 17.93 -14.41
CA ASP A 317 35.41 18.23 -14.11
C ASP A 317 35.56 19.11 -12.84
N VAL A 318 34.66 20.07 -12.61
CA VAL A 318 34.61 20.90 -11.39
C VAL A 318 34.24 20.07 -10.15
N MET A 319 33.33 19.11 -10.30
CA MET A 319 32.95 18.17 -9.22
C MET A 319 34.00 17.09 -8.93
N ASP A 320 35.02 16.93 -9.79
CA ASP A 320 36.11 15.94 -9.70
C ASP A 320 35.62 14.50 -9.41
N LEU A 321 34.58 14.08 -10.13
CA LEU A 321 33.87 12.82 -9.93
C LEU A 321 34.77 11.59 -10.07
N LYS A 322 34.82 10.78 -9.00
CA LYS A 322 35.67 9.59 -8.90
C LYS A 322 34.90 8.34 -8.48
N ALA A 323 35.43 7.18 -8.86
CA ALA A 323 35.10 5.87 -8.26
C ALA A 323 36.28 4.90 -8.38
N THR A 324 36.19 3.77 -7.65
CA THR A 324 37.13 2.66 -7.82
C THR A 324 36.55 1.59 -8.72
N LYS A 325 37.34 1.10 -9.67
CA LYS A 325 37.03 -0.12 -10.43
C LYS A 325 37.32 -1.40 -9.62
N LYS A 326 38.16 -1.29 -8.58
CA LYS A 326 38.46 -2.33 -7.60
C LYS A 326 37.54 -2.25 -6.39
N GLY A 327 37.44 -3.34 -5.64
CA GLY A 327 36.56 -3.48 -4.48
C GLY A 327 35.37 -4.40 -4.76
N LYS A 328 34.42 -4.45 -3.82
CA LYS A 328 33.12 -5.10 -4.05
C LYS A 328 32.24 -4.20 -4.90
N VAL A 329 31.30 -4.79 -5.63
CA VAL A 329 30.34 -4.01 -6.42
C VAL A 329 29.31 -3.34 -5.51
N GLU A 330 29.09 -2.05 -5.76
CA GLU A 330 27.97 -1.26 -5.24
C GLU A 330 27.25 -0.65 -6.45
N ALA A 331 25.93 -0.75 -6.48
CA ALA A 331 25.10 -0.21 -7.57
C ALA A 331 23.75 0.26 -7.02
N VAL A 332 23.03 1.08 -7.80
CA VAL A 332 21.65 1.50 -7.51
C VAL A 332 20.72 0.87 -8.54
N ILE A 333 19.56 0.34 -8.10
CA ILE A 333 18.51 -0.09 -9.02
C ILE A 333 17.79 1.15 -9.55
N ILE A 334 17.77 1.32 -10.87
CA ILE A 334 17.01 2.37 -11.55
C ILE A 334 15.58 1.90 -11.82
N GLU A 335 15.43 0.66 -12.28
CA GLU A 335 14.14 0.09 -12.67
C GLU A 335 14.14 -1.43 -12.55
N SER A 336 12.97 -1.99 -12.26
CA SER A 336 12.75 -3.44 -12.06
C SER A 336 11.56 -3.91 -12.89
N SER A 337 11.72 -5.03 -13.59
CA SER A 337 10.74 -5.58 -14.54
C SER A 337 10.75 -7.12 -14.58
N VAL A 338 9.73 -7.72 -15.18
CA VAL A 338 9.64 -9.18 -15.39
C VAL A 338 9.44 -9.49 -16.87
N VAL A 339 10.48 -10.04 -17.49
CA VAL A 339 10.50 -10.33 -18.93
C VAL A 339 10.24 -11.81 -19.18
N HIS A 340 9.30 -12.13 -20.08
CA HIS A 340 8.98 -13.52 -20.43
C HIS A 340 10.22 -14.27 -20.94
N GLY A 341 10.41 -15.52 -20.49
CA GLY A 341 11.57 -16.35 -20.81
C GLY A 341 12.87 -16.02 -20.05
N ILE A 342 13.14 -14.75 -19.75
CA ILE A 342 14.35 -14.32 -18.99
C ILE A 342 14.10 -14.35 -17.48
N GLY A 343 12.89 -14.01 -17.05
CA GLY A 343 12.47 -13.90 -15.64
C GLY A 343 12.60 -12.48 -15.09
N LYS A 344 12.86 -12.37 -13.78
CA LYS A 344 13.07 -11.09 -13.09
C LYS A 344 14.37 -10.42 -13.55
N VAL A 345 14.27 -9.17 -13.98
CA VAL A 345 15.35 -8.36 -14.58
C VAL A 345 15.33 -6.95 -13.98
N CYS A 346 16.48 -6.45 -13.56
CA CYS A 346 16.62 -5.07 -13.06
C CYS A 346 17.67 -4.29 -13.86
N THR A 347 17.40 -3.03 -14.13
CA THR A 347 18.35 -2.05 -14.69
C THR A 347 19.12 -1.43 -13.53
N LEU A 348 20.43 -1.66 -13.49
CA LEU A 348 21.34 -1.17 -12.44
C LEU A 348 22.29 -0.12 -13.01
N VAL A 349 22.63 0.90 -12.23
CA VAL A 349 23.79 1.77 -12.50
C VAL A 349 24.86 1.47 -11.46
N VAL A 350 26.05 1.06 -11.91
CA VAL A 350 27.16 0.70 -11.02
C VAL A 350 27.75 1.97 -10.41
N SER A 351 27.76 2.10 -9.08
CA SER A 351 28.39 3.23 -8.39
C SER A 351 29.88 2.96 -8.12
N ARG A 352 30.22 1.71 -7.76
CA ARG A 352 31.58 1.28 -7.37
C ARG A 352 31.85 -0.16 -7.80
N GLY A 353 33.13 -0.47 -8.03
CA GLY A 353 33.59 -1.80 -8.40
C GLY A 353 33.42 -2.10 -9.88
N THR A 354 33.68 -3.34 -10.27
CA THR A 354 33.47 -3.83 -11.64
C THR A 354 32.54 -5.03 -11.60
N LEU A 355 31.29 -4.86 -12.01
CA LEU A 355 30.31 -5.94 -12.02
C LEU A 355 30.68 -6.98 -13.08
N LYS A 356 30.64 -8.27 -12.73
CA LYS A 356 30.98 -9.38 -13.63
C LYS A 356 29.89 -10.44 -13.63
N LYS A 357 29.79 -11.18 -14.74
CA LYS A 357 28.92 -12.35 -14.81
C LYS A 357 29.30 -13.37 -13.73
N GLY A 358 28.30 -13.85 -12.98
CA GLY A 358 28.47 -14.83 -11.92
C GLY A 358 28.61 -14.26 -10.50
N CYS A 359 28.79 -12.94 -10.33
CA CYS A 359 28.76 -12.26 -9.03
C CYS A 359 27.43 -12.52 -8.30
N VAL A 360 27.47 -12.47 -6.96
CA VAL A 360 26.29 -12.61 -6.10
C VAL A 360 25.94 -11.23 -5.56
N LEU A 361 24.71 -10.78 -5.81
CA LEU A 361 24.23 -9.46 -5.43
C LEU A 361 23.07 -9.59 -4.44
N VAL A 362 22.93 -8.62 -3.55
CA VAL A 362 21.79 -8.48 -2.61
C VAL A 362 21.26 -7.06 -2.72
N ALA A 363 19.93 -6.92 -2.83
CA ALA A 363 19.24 -5.63 -2.85
C ALA A 363 17.88 -5.78 -2.18
N GLY A 364 17.55 -4.88 -1.26
CA GLY A 364 16.35 -5.00 -0.42
C GLY A 364 16.24 -6.38 0.23
N ASN A 365 15.09 -7.02 0.00
CA ASN A 365 14.75 -8.39 0.43
C ASN A 365 15.05 -9.47 -0.63
N SER A 366 15.79 -9.16 -1.68
CA SER A 366 16.09 -10.07 -2.79
C SER A 366 17.58 -10.28 -2.99
N TRP A 367 17.93 -11.41 -3.59
CA TRP A 367 19.30 -11.69 -4.02
C TRP A 367 19.34 -12.18 -5.47
N CYS A 368 20.51 -12.08 -6.08
CA CYS A 368 20.77 -12.46 -7.46
C CYS A 368 22.08 -13.23 -7.54
N ARG A 369 22.13 -14.20 -8.46
CA ARG A 369 23.41 -14.64 -9.05
C ARG A 369 23.37 -14.27 -10.52
N VAL A 370 24.22 -13.34 -10.92
CA VAL A 370 24.20 -12.70 -12.25
C VAL A 370 24.34 -13.76 -13.35
N LYS A 371 23.25 -14.02 -14.09
CA LYS A 371 23.20 -15.01 -15.18
C LYS A 371 23.66 -14.41 -16.50
N THR A 372 22.99 -13.33 -16.90
CA THR A 372 23.32 -12.51 -18.06
C THR A 372 23.29 -11.03 -17.68
N MET A 373 24.08 -10.25 -18.40
CA MET A 373 24.12 -8.80 -18.31
C MET A 373 23.96 -8.26 -19.71
N HIS A 374 23.10 -7.25 -19.88
CA HIS A 374 22.80 -6.63 -21.16
C HIS A 374 22.97 -5.12 -21.08
N ASP A 375 23.56 -4.52 -22.12
CA ASP A 375 23.59 -3.07 -22.34
C ASP A 375 22.17 -2.53 -22.63
N GLU A 376 21.99 -1.21 -22.69
CA GLU A 376 20.74 -0.57 -23.13
C GLU A 376 20.30 -1.02 -24.54
N ASN A 377 21.27 -1.34 -25.39
CA ASN A 377 21.06 -1.86 -26.76
C ASN A 377 20.85 -3.40 -26.81
N GLY A 378 20.64 -4.06 -25.67
CA GLY A 378 20.36 -5.51 -25.58
C GLY A 378 21.55 -6.45 -25.78
N LYS A 379 22.71 -5.91 -26.20
CA LYS A 379 23.98 -6.65 -26.38
C LYS A 379 24.45 -7.24 -25.06
N ILE A 380 24.97 -8.47 -25.07
CA ILE A 380 25.48 -9.13 -23.88
C ILE A 380 26.84 -8.52 -23.49
N VAL A 381 26.97 -8.07 -22.24
CA VAL A 381 28.22 -7.53 -21.68
C VAL A 381 28.83 -8.51 -20.68
N VAL A 382 30.17 -8.59 -20.65
CA VAL A 382 30.90 -9.53 -19.77
C VAL A 382 31.25 -8.89 -18.42
N SER A 383 31.50 -7.58 -18.43
CA SER A 383 31.78 -6.76 -17.26
C SER A 383 31.21 -5.35 -17.42
N ALA A 384 30.74 -4.76 -16.33
CA ALA A 384 30.30 -3.37 -16.26
C ALA A 384 31.24 -2.53 -15.37
N THR A 385 31.58 -1.33 -15.81
CA THR A 385 32.41 -0.36 -15.05
C THR A 385 31.55 0.63 -14.26
N PRO A 386 32.11 1.39 -13.29
CA PRO A 386 31.37 2.46 -12.62
C PRO A 386 30.73 3.45 -13.60
N SER A 387 29.58 3.97 -13.21
CA SER A 387 28.59 4.76 -13.97
C SER A 387 27.92 4.04 -15.15
N GLN A 388 28.35 2.85 -15.58
CA GLN A 388 27.71 2.16 -16.70
C GLN A 388 26.33 1.59 -16.29
N PRO A 389 25.25 1.84 -17.06
CA PRO A 389 23.95 1.23 -16.87
C PRO A 389 23.93 -0.19 -17.47
N VAL A 390 23.47 -1.18 -16.71
CA VAL A 390 23.42 -2.58 -17.16
C VAL A 390 22.17 -3.29 -16.65
N ARG A 391 21.48 -4.00 -17.55
CA ARG A 391 20.34 -4.87 -17.22
C ARG A 391 20.83 -6.24 -16.75
N VAL A 392 20.53 -6.59 -15.50
CA VAL A 392 20.97 -7.81 -14.84
C VAL A 392 19.81 -8.80 -14.69
N SER A 393 20.03 -10.04 -15.13
CA SER A 393 19.09 -11.15 -14.95
C SER A 393 19.57 -12.16 -13.89
N GLY A 394 18.62 -12.83 -13.25
CA GLY A 394 18.89 -13.90 -12.29
C GLY A 394 18.45 -13.64 -10.85
N TRP A 395 17.66 -12.58 -10.62
CA TRP A 395 17.04 -12.28 -9.33
C TRP A 395 16.15 -13.43 -8.84
N LYS A 396 16.12 -13.59 -7.52
CA LYS A 396 15.42 -14.65 -6.80
C LYS A 396 14.50 -14.07 -5.75
N ASP A 397 13.52 -14.90 -5.40
CA ASP A 397 12.50 -14.62 -4.39
C ASP A 397 11.64 -13.43 -4.84
N ASP A 398 11.81 -12.23 -4.30
CA ASP A 398 11.02 -11.04 -4.69
C ASP A 398 11.66 -10.22 -5.83
N LEU A 399 10.96 -9.18 -6.28
CA LEU A 399 11.54 -8.19 -7.20
C LEU A 399 12.16 -7.05 -6.35
N PRO A 400 13.42 -6.64 -6.59
CA PRO A 400 14.04 -5.54 -5.85
C PRO A 400 13.41 -4.19 -6.18
N THR A 401 13.07 -3.40 -5.17
CA THR A 401 12.41 -2.10 -5.38
C THR A 401 13.36 -1.06 -5.99
N PRO A 402 12.94 -0.27 -7.00
CA PRO A 402 13.82 0.71 -7.61
C PRO A 402 14.18 1.83 -6.62
N GLY A 403 15.44 2.23 -6.62
CA GLY A 403 16.07 3.07 -5.60
C GLY A 403 16.89 2.30 -4.56
N ASP A 404 16.72 0.97 -4.44
CA ASP A 404 17.51 0.17 -3.50
C ASP A 404 19.00 0.11 -3.88
N LEU A 405 19.83 0.10 -2.83
CA LEU A 405 21.26 -0.16 -2.94
C LEU A 405 21.52 -1.67 -3.12
N VAL A 406 22.27 -1.98 -4.16
CA VAL A 406 22.76 -3.32 -4.50
C VAL A 406 24.18 -3.48 -3.97
N LEU A 407 24.41 -4.50 -3.15
CA LEU A 407 25.71 -4.82 -2.57
C LEU A 407 26.15 -6.22 -2.98
N GLU A 408 27.44 -6.39 -3.30
CA GLU A 408 28.02 -7.70 -3.62
C GLU A 408 28.30 -8.54 -2.36
N ALA A 409 27.84 -9.80 -2.40
CA ALA A 409 28.10 -10.81 -1.39
C ALA A 409 29.20 -11.78 -1.86
N GLU A 410 30.02 -12.25 -0.92
CA GLU A 410 31.11 -13.21 -1.20
C GLU A 410 30.59 -14.60 -1.59
N THR A 411 29.47 -15.02 -1.02
CA THR A 411 28.87 -16.35 -1.23
C THR A 411 27.34 -16.28 -1.29
N VAL A 412 26.73 -17.24 -1.98
CA VAL A 412 25.27 -17.40 -2.04
C VAL A 412 24.68 -17.62 -0.64
N ASP A 413 25.33 -18.43 0.18
CA ASP A 413 24.88 -18.71 1.55
C ASP A 413 24.87 -17.45 2.43
N ARG A 414 25.85 -16.54 2.25
CA ARG A 414 25.83 -15.25 2.96
C ARG A 414 24.72 -14.35 2.43
N ALA A 415 24.51 -14.28 1.11
CA ALA A 415 23.41 -13.52 0.52
C ALA A 415 22.03 -13.97 1.04
N GLN A 416 21.79 -15.28 1.09
CA GLN A 416 20.54 -15.85 1.61
C GLN A 416 20.34 -15.57 3.11
N LYS A 417 21.41 -15.68 3.92
CA LYS A 417 21.34 -15.31 5.35
C LYS A 417 20.98 -13.84 5.55
N VAL A 418 21.57 -12.94 4.77
CA VAL A 418 21.29 -11.50 4.80
C VAL A 418 19.84 -11.21 4.42
N VAL A 419 19.36 -11.79 3.32
CA VAL A 419 17.96 -11.65 2.87
C VAL A 419 16.99 -12.16 3.93
N ASN A 420 17.20 -13.37 4.48
CA ASN A 420 16.33 -13.92 5.51
C ASN A 420 16.28 -13.04 6.78
N LEU A 421 17.41 -12.44 7.19
CA LEU A 421 17.45 -11.50 8.31
C LEU A 421 16.68 -10.20 8.03
N ARG A 422 16.73 -9.68 6.80
CA ARG A 422 15.95 -8.50 6.38
C ARG A 422 14.45 -8.80 6.30
N ILE A 423 14.07 -9.98 5.80
CA ILE A 423 12.68 -10.47 5.80
C ILE A 423 12.19 -10.65 7.24
N ASP A 424 12.94 -11.32 8.12
CA ASP A 424 12.59 -11.48 9.53
C ASP A 424 12.43 -10.12 10.25
N LYS A 425 13.29 -9.14 9.94
CA LYS A 425 13.20 -7.79 10.50
C LYS A 425 11.94 -7.05 10.01
N THR A 426 11.70 -6.99 8.70
CA THR A 426 10.52 -6.33 8.12
C THR A 426 9.21 -7.00 8.54
N MET A 427 9.20 -8.32 8.71
CA MET A 427 8.04 -9.07 9.23
C MET A 427 7.78 -8.76 10.72
N ARG A 428 8.81 -8.54 11.55
CA ARG A 428 8.64 -8.05 12.93
C ARG A 428 8.11 -6.62 12.97
N GLU A 429 8.73 -5.72 12.21
CA GLU A 429 8.29 -4.31 12.11
C GLU A 429 6.86 -4.16 11.56
N LYS A 430 6.41 -5.09 10.72
CA LYS A 430 5.01 -5.19 10.33
C LYS A 430 4.14 -5.73 11.47
N ALA A 431 4.53 -6.84 12.10
CA ALA A 431 3.76 -7.43 13.21
C ALA A 431 3.61 -6.47 14.41
N ASP A 432 4.60 -5.63 14.68
CA ASP A 432 4.56 -4.62 15.74
C ASP A 432 3.59 -3.47 15.41
N ARG A 433 3.54 -3.03 14.13
CA ARG A 433 2.54 -2.04 13.64
C ARG A 433 1.13 -2.61 13.65
N ASP A 434 0.94 -3.80 13.06
CA ASP A 434 -0.34 -4.52 13.04
C ASP A 434 -0.83 -4.75 14.50
N TRP A 435 0.09 -5.02 15.44
CA TRP A 435 -0.21 -5.12 16.86
C TRP A 435 -0.65 -3.80 17.49
N GLU A 436 0.01 -2.69 17.18
CA GLU A 436 -0.33 -1.36 17.68
C GLU A 436 -1.69 -0.87 17.16
N GLU A 437 -1.97 -1.01 15.87
CA GLU A 437 -3.30 -0.72 15.29
C GLU A 437 -4.40 -1.57 15.93
N THR A 438 -4.15 -2.88 16.10
CA THR A 438 -5.13 -3.79 16.72
C THR A 438 -5.29 -3.53 18.22
N LYS A 439 -4.28 -2.99 18.91
CA LYS A 439 -4.31 -2.72 20.35
C LYS A 439 -5.36 -1.67 20.69
N ASP A 440 -5.43 -0.56 19.96
CA ASP A 440 -6.42 0.50 20.17
C ASP A 440 -7.86 0.00 19.98
N GLN A 441 -8.08 -0.85 18.97
CA GLN A 441 -9.39 -1.47 18.76
C GLN A 441 -9.74 -2.45 19.90
N ARG A 442 -8.79 -3.29 20.32
CA ARG A 442 -8.97 -4.22 21.47
C ARG A 442 -9.23 -3.48 22.78
N ASP A 443 -8.57 -2.36 23.03
CA ASP A 443 -8.78 -1.59 24.26
C ASP A 443 -10.15 -0.87 24.24
N LYS A 444 -10.62 -0.35 23.10
CA LYS A 444 -12.01 0.14 22.94
C LYS A 444 -13.06 -0.98 23.13
N GLU A 445 -12.85 -2.16 22.55
CA GLU A 445 -13.70 -3.34 22.77
C GLU A 445 -13.72 -3.77 24.24
N ARG A 446 -12.57 -3.65 24.92
CA ARG A 446 -12.42 -3.96 26.35
C ARG A 446 -13.10 -2.93 27.24
N GLU A 447 -12.98 -1.63 26.95
CA GLU A 447 -13.67 -0.56 27.68
C GLU A 447 -15.19 -0.67 27.54
N THR A 448 -15.70 -0.87 26.33
CA THR A 448 -17.14 -1.10 26.09
C THR A 448 -17.62 -2.37 26.79
N TYR A 449 -16.84 -3.45 26.79
CA TYR A 449 -17.13 -4.65 27.57
C TYR A 449 -17.19 -4.37 29.09
N LEU A 450 -16.22 -3.61 29.64
CA LEU A 450 -16.17 -3.26 31.06
C LEU A 450 -17.34 -2.35 31.45
N SER A 451 -17.69 -1.35 30.63
CA SER A 451 -18.83 -0.45 30.83
C SER A 451 -20.16 -1.22 30.81
N ASN A 452 -20.39 -2.05 29.79
CA ASN A 452 -21.57 -2.91 29.70
C ASN A 452 -21.68 -3.87 30.91
N ARG A 453 -20.55 -4.43 31.35
CA ARG A 453 -20.49 -5.26 32.56
C ARG A 453 -20.82 -4.46 33.82
N GLN A 454 -20.32 -3.24 33.96
CA GLN A 454 -20.58 -2.38 35.12
C GLN A 454 -22.07 -2.02 35.22
N GLN A 455 -22.69 -1.59 34.13
CA GLN A 455 -24.13 -1.31 34.09
C GLN A 455 -25.00 -2.50 34.51
N LEU A 456 -24.60 -3.74 34.19
CA LEU A 456 -25.31 -4.95 34.61
C LEU A 456 -25.14 -5.25 36.11
N LEU A 457 -23.97 -4.95 36.69
CA LEU A 457 -23.72 -5.07 38.12
C LEU A 457 -24.52 -4.02 38.91
N ASP A 458 -24.58 -2.78 38.43
CA ASP A 458 -25.33 -1.68 39.03
C ASP A 458 -26.85 -1.95 39.00
N ARG A 459 -27.35 -2.63 37.95
CA ARG A 459 -28.73 -3.17 37.87
C ARG A 459 -28.97 -4.39 38.79
N GLY A 460 -28.06 -4.72 39.69
CA GLY A 460 -28.23 -5.73 40.74
C GLY A 460 -28.03 -7.19 40.27
N GLN A 461 -27.64 -7.43 39.01
CA GLN A 461 -27.37 -8.78 38.54
C GLN A 461 -25.98 -9.24 39.02
N ARG A 462 -25.93 -10.20 39.96
CA ARG A 462 -24.67 -10.67 40.58
C ARG A 462 -24.25 -12.09 40.19
N PHE A 463 -25.03 -12.82 39.39
CA PHE A 463 -24.72 -14.19 38.98
C PHE A 463 -23.86 -14.23 37.69
N GLY A 464 -22.59 -14.62 37.83
CA GLY A 464 -21.58 -14.51 36.77
C GLY A 464 -21.83 -15.36 35.51
N SER A 465 -22.57 -16.46 35.61
CA SER A 465 -22.94 -17.29 34.44
C SER A 465 -24.01 -16.62 33.58
N THR A 466 -24.93 -15.87 34.19
CA THR A 466 -25.99 -15.14 33.48
C THR A 466 -25.43 -13.88 32.82
N LEU A 467 -24.58 -13.11 33.52
CA LEU A 467 -23.93 -11.91 32.94
C LEU A 467 -23.16 -12.24 31.66
N ARG A 468 -22.32 -13.28 31.69
CA ARG A 468 -21.50 -13.68 30.54
C ARG A 468 -22.35 -14.06 29.32
N ASN A 469 -23.46 -14.74 29.55
CA ASN A 469 -24.41 -15.12 28.50
C ASN A 469 -25.29 -13.97 27.99
N ILE A 470 -25.43 -12.86 28.74
CA ILE A 470 -26.17 -11.68 28.29
C ILE A 470 -25.26 -10.76 27.46
N VAL A 471 -24.04 -10.48 27.95
CA VAL A 471 -23.06 -9.64 27.22
C VAL A 471 -22.73 -10.25 25.85
N HIS A 472 -22.43 -11.55 25.78
CA HIS A 472 -22.17 -12.22 24.51
C HIS A 472 -23.42 -12.54 23.66
N ARG A 473 -24.64 -12.33 24.19
CA ARG A 473 -25.87 -12.45 23.39
C ARG A 473 -26.14 -11.17 22.60
N ASN A 474 -25.77 -10.02 23.14
CA ASN A 474 -25.81 -8.75 22.41
C ASN A 474 -24.58 -8.59 21.49
N GLN A 475 -23.40 -9.09 21.88
CA GLN A 475 -22.23 -9.24 20.99
C GLN A 475 -22.30 -10.50 20.11
N ARG A 476 -23.49 -10.98 19.75
CA ARG A 476 -23.62 -12.18 18.90
C ARG A 476 -23.42 -11.80 17.44
N ILE A 477 -22.17 -11.44 17.11
CA ILE A 477 -21.60 -11.14 15.79
C ILE A 477 -22.71 -10.77 14.80
N GLU A 478 -23.14 -9.52 14.85
CA GLU A 478 -23.49 -8.84 13.61
C GLU A 478 -22.21 -8.93 12.79
N LYS A 479 -22.14 -9.95 11.91
CA LYS A 479 -21.16 -9.92 10.82
C LYS A 479 -21.46 -8.61 10.14
N ASP A 480 -20.44 -7.78 9.90
CA ASP A 480 -20.57 -6.55 9.14
C ASP A 480 -21.45 -6.86 7.93
N VAL A 481 -22.69 -6.38 7.98
CA VAL A 481 -23.69 -6.69 6.95
C VAL A 481 -23.16 -5.92 5.76
N GLU A 482 -22.50 -6.62 4.82
CA GLU A 482 -21.63 -6.00 3.82
C GLU A 482 -22.27 -4.71 3.32
N ASP A 483 -21.65 -3.58 3.66
CA ASP A 483 -22.23 -2.26 3.36
C ASP A 483 -22.75 -2.28 1.93
N GLY A 484 -24.05 -2.07 1.75
CA GLY A 484 -24.73 -2.13 0.45
C GLY A 484 -24.20 -1.12 -0.58
N SER A 485 -23.21 -0.30 -0.17
CA SER A 485 -22.28 0.41 -1.05
C SER A 485 -21.75 -0.50 -2.17
N PRO A 486 -21.80 -0.07 -3.44
CA PRO A 486 -21.18 -0.82 -4.53
C PRO A 486 -19.67 -0.89 -4.30
N LYS A 487 -19.08 -2.05 -4.64
CA LYS A 487 -17.64 -2.31 -4.53
C LYS A 487 -17.08 -2.61 -5.92
N PHE A 488 -15.93 -2.03 -6.22
CA PHE A 488 -15.15 -2.36 -7.42
C PHE A 488 -13.86 -3.04 -7.00
N ARG A 489 -13.68 -4.30 -7.43
CA ARG A 489 -12.51 -5.10 -7.12
C ARG A 489 -11.60 -5.12 -8.34
N LEU A 490 -10.34 -4.80 -8.12
CA LEU A 490 -9.33 -4.61 -9.17
C LEU A 490 -8.10 -5.46 -8.90
N ILE A 491 -7.55 -6.08 -9.94
CA ILE A 491 -6.20 -6.66 -9.95
C ILE A 491 -5.40 -5.91 -11.02
N ILE A 492 -4.17 -5.51 -10.68
CA ILE A 492 -3.30 -4.73 -11.59
C ILE A 492 -2.03 -5.51 -11.90
N ARG A 493 -1.67 -5.58 -13.19
CA ARG A 493 -0.41 -6.15 -13.66
C ARG A 493 0.32 -5.15 -14.57
N THR A 494 1.55 -4.79 -14.26
CA THR A 494 2.36 -3.81 -15.02
C THR A 494 3.62 -4.45 -15.59
N ASP A 495 4.30 -3.77 -16.51
CA ASP A 495 5.58 -4.20 -17.08
C ASP A 495 6.77 -3.89 -16.16
N VAL A 496 6.75 -2.72 -15.51
CA VAL A 496 7.79 -2.23 -14.58
C VAL A 496 7.21 -1.83 -13.22
N GLU A 497 8.05 -1.86 -12.20
CA GLU A 497 7.67 -1.54 -10.80
C GLU A 497 7.37 -0.06 -10.56
N GLY A 498 8.16 0.86 -11.15
CA GLY A 498 7.92 2.29 -10.96
C GLY A 498 6.57 2.77 -11.51
N THR A 499 6.09 2.14 -12.58
CA THR A 499 4.77 2.42 -13.17
C THR A 499 3.64 1.86 -12.30
N LEU A 500 3.88 0.73 -11.63
CA LEU A 500 2.96 0.20 -10.63
C LEU A 500 2.85 1.16 -9.43
N GLU A 501 3.97 1.60 -8.87
CA GLU A 501 3.99 2.60 -7.79
C GLU A 501 3.22 3.87 -8.16
N ALA A 502 3.45 4.42 -9.37
CA ALA A 502 2.74 5.62 -9.85
C ALA A 502 1.22 5.38 -9.92
N ILE A 503 0.79 4.23 -10.42
CA ILE A 503 -0.63 3.84 -10.43
C ILE A 503 -1.17 3.72 -9.01
N LEU A 504 -0.45 3.09 -8.08
CA LEU A 504 -0.88 2.95 -6.68
C LEU A 504 -0.99 4.31 -5.97
N GLU A 505 -0.07 5.24 -6.23
CA GLU A 505 -0.12 6.61 -5.71
C GLU A 505 -1.38 7.35 -6.19
N ILE A 506 -1.74 7.22 -7.46
CA ILE A 506 -2.98 7.76 -8.03
C ILE A 506 -4.23 7.12 -7.39
N LEU A 507 -4.24 5.80 -7.21
CA LEU A 507 -5.37 5.10 -6.59
C LEU A 507 -5.52 5.46 -5.10
N ASN A 508 -4.43 5.77 -4.39
CA ASN A 508 -4.47 6.27 -3.02
C ASN A 508 -5.10 7.68 -2.89
N THR A 509 -5.16 8.46 -3.97
CA THR A 509 -5.97 9.70 -4.00
C THR A 509 -7.47 9.46 -4.13
N TYR A 510 -7.94 8.24 -4.39
CA TYR A 510 -9.37 7.93 -4.41
C TYR A 510 -9.96 7.87 -3.00
N LYS A 511 -10.81 8.85 -2.66
CA LYS A 511 -11.46 8.98 -1.34
C LYS A 511 -12.95 9.30 -1.48
N SER A 512 -13.71 8.37 -2.05
CA SER A 512 -15.17 8.51 -2.21
C SER A 512 -15.93 7.36 -1.53
N ASP A 513 -16.91 7.70 -0.71
CA ASP A 513 -17.79 6.72 -0.06
C ASP A 513 -18.86 6.13 -0.99
N LYS A 514 -19.08 6.75 -2.18
CA LYS A 514 -20.12 6.34 -3.13
C LYS A 514 -19.90 4.93 -3.70
N CYS A 515 -18.64 4.55 -3.95
CA CYS A 515 -18.25 3.24 -4.42
C CYS A 515 -16.90 2.87 -3.80
N LYS A 516 -16.79 1.71 -3.14
CA LYS A 516 -15.53 1.31 -2.49
C LYS A 516 -14.63 0.62 -3.51
N LEU A 517 -13.56 1.31 -3.92
CA LEU A 517 -12.45 0.71 -4.68
C LEU A 517 -11.66 -0.23 -3.75
N GLN A 518 -11.49 -1.48 -4.18
CA GLN A 518 -10.74 -2.52 -3.47
C GLN A 518 -9.68 -3.10 -4.41
N LEU A 519 -8.42 -2.76 -4.17
CA LEU A 519 -7.30 -3.43 -4.82
C LEU A 519 -7.12 -4.80 -4.17
N VAL A 520 -7.32 -5.87 -4.95
CA VAL A 520 -7.24 -7.27 -4.49
C VAL A 520 -5.80 -7.77 -4.53
N ASP A 521 -5.10 -7.49 -5.62
CA ASP A 521 -3.73 -7.94 -5.87
C ASP A 521 -3.05 -7.01 -6.88
N PHE A 522 -1.72 -6.90 -6.78
CA PHE A 522 -0.90 -6.10 -7.66
C PHE A 522 0.52 -6.68 -7.77
N GLU A 523 1.02 -6.88 -8.99
CA GLU A 523 2.35 -7.44 -9.23
C GLU A 523 2.91 -6.96 -10.58
N VAL A 524 4.24 -6.97 -10.70
CA VAL A 524 4.95 -6.66 -11.94
C VAL A 524 5.13 -7.95 -12.76
N GLY A 525 4.72 -7.91 -14.03
CA GLY A 525 4.87 -8.98 -15.01
C GLY A 525 3.57 -9.31 -15.75
N PRO A 526 3.63 -10.21 -16.77
CA PRO A 526 2.45 -10.69 -17.46
C PRO A 526 1.52 -11.44 -16.51
N PRO A 527 0.20 -11.32 -16.68
CA PRO A 527 -0.73 -12.04 -15.83
C PRO A 527 -0.53 -13.54 -15.94
N THR A 528 -0.85 -14.25 -14.87
CA THR A 528 -0.65 -15.70 -14.72
C THR A 528 -1.98 -16.45 -14.60
N GLU A 529 -1.92 -17.79 -14.57
CA GLU A 529 -3.11 -18.62 -14.36
C GLU A 529 -3.73 -18.40 -12.96
N LYS A 530 -2.92 -18.01 -11.96
CA LYS A 530 -3.39 -17.71 -10.60
C LYS A 530 -4.26 -16.46 -10.54
N ASP A 531 -3.93 -15.46 -11.35
CA ASP A 531 -4.60 -14.16 -11.35
C ASP A 531 -6.03 -14.30 -11.90
N ILE A 532 -6.23 -15.22 -12.87
CA ILE A 532 -7.55 -15.62 -13.35
C ILE A 532 -8.33 -16.35 -12.24
N GLU A 533 -7.69 -17.26 -11.50
CA GLU A 533 -8.32 -17.98 -10.39
C GLU A 533 -8.75 -17.00 -9.27
N LEU A 534 -7.87 -16.08 -8.89
CA LEU A 534 -8.15 -15.03 -7.90
C LEU A 534 -9.25 -14.07 -8.36
N ALA A 535 -9.22 -13.63 -9.63
CA ALA A 535 -10.28 -12.82 -10.23
C ALA A 535 -11.63 -13.54 -10.21
N LYS A 536 -11.64 -14.86 -10.49
CA LYS A 536 -12.85 -15.70 -10.45
C LYS A 536 -13.45 -15.82 -9.05
N GLU A 537 -12.61 -16.02 -8.04
CA GLU A 537 -13.05 -16.16 -6.64
C GLU A 537 -13.52 -14.82 -6.05
N THR A 538 -12.88 -13.72 -6.43
CA THR A 538 -13.15 -12.39 -5.86
C THR A 538 -14.14 -11.55 -6.66
N GLY A 539 -14.40 -11.89 -7.93
CA GLY A 539 -15.18 -11.05 -8.86
C GLY A 539 -14.45 -9.79 -9.28
N ALA A 540 -13.11 -9.83 -9.35
CA ALA A 540 -12.27 -8.69 -9.71
C ALA A 540 -12.07 -8.56 -11.22
N THR A 541 -12.01 -7.32 -11.71
CA THR A 541 -11.57 -7.01 -13.08
C THR A 541 -10.04 -6.97 -13.13
N LEU A 542 -9.44 -7.47 -14.21
CA LEU A 542 -7.98 -7.51 -14.38
C LEU A 542 -7.53 -6.41 -15.34
N TYR A 543 -6.73 -5.46 -14.86
CA TYR A 543 -6.11 -4.42 -15.69
C TYR A 543 -4.64 -4.75 -15.93
N THR A 544 -4.21 -4.66 -17.19
CA THR A 544 -2.82 -4.86 -17.60
C THR A 544 -2.25 -3.59 -18.22
N PHE A 545 -1.13 -3.08 -17.67
CA PHE A 545 -0.48 -1.87 -18.15
C PHE A 545 0.82 -2.16 -18.90
N ASN A 546 0.84 -1.87 -20.20
CA ASN A 546 1.96 -2.10 -21.13
C ASN A 546 2.47 -3.56 -21.14
N VAL A 547 1.64 -4.54 -20.75
CA VAL A 547 1.99 -5.97 -20.79
C VAL A 547 1.16 -6.75 -21.80
N GLU A 548 1.82 -7.56 -22.61
CA GLU A 548 1.18 -8.49 -23.52
C GLU A 548 0.59 -9.70 -22.78
N THR A 549 -0.69 -9.97 -23.02
CA THR A 549 -1.43 -11.09 -22.43
C THR A 549 -1.44 -12.29 -23.36
N SER A 550 -0.88 -13.42 -22.91
CA SER A 550 -0.73 -14.62 -23.75
C SER A 550 -2.08 -15.20 -24.20
N ALA A 551 -2.15 -15.74 -25.42
CA ALA A 551 -3.39 -16.26 -26.01
C ALA A 551 -4.08 -17.35 -25.14
N LYS A 552 -3.27 -18.20 -24.48
CA LYS A 552 -3.77 -19.23 -23.54
C LYS A 552 -4.52 -18.62 -22.34
N ILE A 553 -4.06 -17.45 -21.87
CA ILE A 553 -4.62 -16.73 -20.73
C ILE A 553 -5.90 -16.00 -21.13
N LYS A 554 -5.92 -15.35 -22.31
CA LYS A 554 -7.15 -14.77 -22.89
C LYS A 554 -8.28 -15.78 -23.00
N GLN A 555 -8.01 -16.93 -23.64
CA GLN A 555 -9.00 -18.02 -23.81
C GLN A 555 -9.55 -18.54 -22.46
N ARG A 556 -8.72 -18.60 -21.41
CA ARG A 556 -9.17 -19.00 -20.07
C ARG A 556 -9.99 -17.93 -19.37
N ALA A 557 -9.65 -16.65 -19.54
CA ALA A 557 -10.41 -15.55 -18.99
C ALA A 557 -11.80 -15.45 -19.65
N GLU A 558 -11.87 -15.58 -20.98
CA GLU A 558 -13.12 -15.70 -21.74
C GLU A 558 -13.97 -16.88 -21.23
N ALA A 559 -13.37 -18.08 -21.08
CA ALA A 559 -14.06 -19.26 -20.56
C ALA A 559 -14.49 -19.13 -19.08
N ALA A 560 -13.88 -18.23 -18.31
CA ALA A 560 -14.22 -17.92 -16.93
C ALA A 560 -15.16 -16.71 -16.78
N GLY A 561 -15.44 -15.97 -17.87
CA GLY A 561 -16.24 -14.74 -17.85
C GLY A 561 -15.53 -13.54 -17.21
N ILE A 562 -14.19 -13.51 -17.23
CA ILE A 562 -13.37 -12.44 -16.64
C ILE A 562 -12.95 -11.44 -17.72
N GLN A 563 -13.20 -10.16 -17.46
CA GLN A 563 -12.76 -9.05 -18.30
C GLN A 563 -11.28 -8.74 -18.02
N ILE A 564 -10.48 -8.69 -19.10
CA ILE A 564 -9.07 -8.27 -19.09
C ILE A 564 -8.95 -7.04 -19.98
N ASP A 565 -8.66 -5.89 -19.37
CA ASP A 565 -8.49 -4.63 -20.08
C ASP A 565 -7.00 -4.25 -20.16
N SER A 566 -6.51 -3.98 -21.37
CA SER A 566 -5.11 -3.66 -21.64
C SER A 566 -4.93 -2.19 -22.02
N PHE A 567 -4.03 -1.50 -21.31
CA PHE A 567 -3.77 -0.07 -21.47
C PHE A 567 -2.27 0.19 -21.65
N ASN A 568 -1.90 1.16 -22.50
CA ASN A 568 -0.51 1.59 -22.71
C ASN A 568 -0.30 3.06 -22.30
N VAL A 569 -1.30 3.70 -21.69
CA VAL A 569 -1.35 5.14 -21.38
C VAL A 569 -2.17 5.33 -20.11
N ILE A 570 -1.58 5.87 -19.04
CA ILE A 570 -2.17 5.89 -17.68
C ILE A 570 -3.54 6.59 -17.63
N TYR A 571 -3.68 7.74 -18.30
CA TYR A 571 -4.93 8.52 -18.38
C TYR A 571 -6.12 7.67 -18.85
N ARG A 572 -5.93 6.87 -19.92
CA ARG A 572 -6.99 6.01 -20.48
C ARG A 572 -7.41 4.90 -19.51
N MET A 573 -6.47 4.41 -18.70
CA MET A 573 -6.78 3.45 -17.64
C MET A 573 -7.58 4.10 -16.50
N ILE A 574 -7.24 5.33 -16.11
CA ILE A 574 -7.97 6.10 -15.10
C ILE A 574 -9.39 6.47 -15.59
N GLU A 575 -9.52 6.90 -16.84
CA GLU A 575 -10.81 7.19 -17.48
C GLU A 575 -11.70 5.94 -17.51
N ALA A 576 -11.15 4.79 -17.93
CA ALA A 576 -11.85 3.51 -17.91
C ALA A 576 -12.25 3.11 -16.47
N LEU A 577 -11.37 3.29 -15.49
CA LEU A 577 -11.64 3.02 -14.07
C LEU A 577 -12.76 3.93 -13.54
N LYS A 578 -12.73 5.23 -13.88
CA LYS A 578 -13.80 6.19 -13.52
C LYS A 578 -15.13 5.80 -14.17
N GLY A 579 -15.10 5.33 -15.42
CA GLY A 579 -16.26 4.77 -16.12
C GLY A 579 -16.85 3.53 -15.43
N GLU A 580 -16.01 2.53 -15.14
CA GLU A 580 -16.40 1.30 -14.43
C GLU A 580 -16.96 1.58 -13.03
N LEU A 581 -16.30 2.44 -12.25
CA LEU A 581 -16.79 2.82 -10.93
C LEU A 581 -18.15 3.55 -11.02
N SER A 582 -18.33 4.45 -12.01
CA SER A 582 -19.57 5.19 -12.23
C SER A 582 -20.70 4.26 -12.72
N ALA A 583 -20.39 3.27 -13.57
CA ALA A 583 -21.34 2.27 -14.04
C ALA A 583 -21.89 1.37 -12.92
N ARG A 584 -21.15 1.21 -11.82
CA ARG A 584 -21.60 0.48 -10.61
C ARG A 584 -22.38 1.33 -9.62
N LEU A 585 -22.51 2.64 -9.82
CA LEU A 585 -23.34 3.48 -8.95
C LEU A 585 -24.84 3.20 -9.16
N PRO A 586 -25.65 3.25 -8.08
CA PRO A 586 -27.10 3.25 -8.22
C PRO A 586 -27.52 4.52 -8.98
N LYS A 587 -28.36 4.36 -10.00
CA LYS A 587 -28.87 5.49 -10.79
C LYS A 587 -29.71 6.41 -9.90
N GLN A 588 -29.50 7.72 -10.03
CA GLN A 588 -30.28 8.69 -9.27
C GLN A 588 -31.63 8.90 -9.96
N THR A 589 -32.71 8.93 -9.20
CA THR A 589 -34.02 9.35 -9.70
C THR A 589 -34.20 10.80 -9.32
N GLU A 590 -34.23 11.69 -10.31
CA GLU A 590 -34.64 13.09 -10.11
C GLU A 590 -36.09 13.28 -10.55
N LEU A 591 -36.81 14.13 -9.83
CA LEU A 591 -38.20 14.47 -10.09
C LEU A 591 -38.23 15.79 -10.86
N HIS A 592 -38.47 15.72 -12.17
CA HIS A 592 -38.63 16.93 -13.00
C HIS A 592 -40.10 17.33 -13.05
N LEU A 593 -40.43 18.59 -12.77
CA LEU A 593 -41.79 19.10 -12.90
C LEU A 593 -42.21 19.12 -14.38
N VAL A 594 -43.33 18.48 -14.73
CA VAL A 594 -43.83 18.35 -16.12
C VAL A 594 -45.23 18.96 -16.30
N GLY A 595 -45.94 19.24 -15.20
CA GLY A 595 -47.15 20.04 -15.25
C GLY A 595 -47.63 20.52 -13.88
N GLU A 596 -48.48 21.52 -13.92
CA GLU A 596 -49.18 22.08 -12.76
C GLU A 596 -50.68 22.17 -13.04
N GLY A 597 -51.48 22.02 -11.98
CA GLY A 597 -52.93 22.14 -12.03
C GLY A 597 -53.52 22.47 -10.66
N HIS A 598 -54.83 22.59 -10.61
CA HIS A 598 -55.57 22.82 -9.37
C HIS A 598 -56.84 21.97 -9.32
N VAL A 599 -57.22 21.55 -8.12
CA VAL A 599 -58.42 20.74 -7.90
C VAL A 599 -59.65 21.64 -7.97
N LEU A 600 -60.52 21.38 -8.94
CA LEU A 600 -61.84 22.00 -9.05
C LEU A 600 -62.82 21.39 -8.05
N LYS A 601 -62.78 20.06 -7.84
CA LYS A 601 -63.76 19.36 -6.98
C LYS A 601 -63.33 17.96 -6.54
N GLU A 602 -63.71 17.54 -5.33
CA GLU A 602 -63.65 16.13 -4.92
C GLU A 602 -64.89 15.35 -5.38
N PHE A 603 -64.69 14.20 -6.03
CA PHE A 603 -65.72 13.21 -6.34
C PHE A 603 -65.50 11.94 -5.53
N MET A 604 -66.59 11.32 -5.06
CA MET A 604 -66.55 10.09 -4.26
C MET A 604 -67.28 8.97 -4.99
N ILE A 605 -66.53 8.15 -5.74
CA ILE A 605 -67.10 7.06 -6.55
C ILE A 605 -66.99 5.73 -5.79
N SER A 606 -68.07 4.95 -5.79
CA SER A 606 -68.09 3.57 -5.29
C SER A 606 -68.04 2.59 -6.47
N ASP A 607 -66.87 2.01 -6.73
CA ASP A 607 -66.77 0.94 -7.72
C ASP A 607 -67.19 -0.41 -7.11
N ARG A 608 -68.19 -1.05 -7.74
CA ARG A 608 -68.69 -2.42 -7.54
C ARG A 608 -68.40 -3.05 -6.16
N GLY A 609 -68.95 -2.47 -5.10
CA GLY A 609 -68.92 -3.02 -3.74
C GLY A 609 -67.66 -2.72 -2.91
N ARG A 610 -66.73 -1.91 -3.41
CA ARG A 610 -65.55 -1.46 -2.63
C ARG A 610 -65.83 -0.19 -1.84
N LYS A 611 -64.98 0.11 -0.84
CA LYS A 611 -65.01 1.39 -0.11
C LYS A 611 -64.94 2.56 -1.11
N ARG A 612 -65.74 3.61 -0.87
CA ARG A 612 -65.78 4.83 -1.71
C ARG A 612 -64.36 5.39 -1.87
N GLN A 613 -63.96 5.64 -3.11
CA GLN A 613 -62.63 6.17 -3.44
C GLN A 613 -62.76 7.67 -3.75
N PRO A 614 -61.93 8.52 -3.10
CA PRO A 614 -61.84 9.94 -3.46
C PRO A 614 -61.11 10.09 -4.79
N ILE A 615 -61.63 10.96 -5.64
CA ILE A 615 -61.08 11.32 -6.95
C ILE A 615 -61.02 12.85 -7.00
N ALA A 616 -59.84 13.41 -7.24
CA ALA A 616 -59.68 14.83 -7.49
C ALA A 616 -60.05 15.11 -8.95
N GLY A 617 -61.09 15.92 -9.18
CA GLY A 617 -61.33 16.55 -10.48
C GLY A 617 -60.41 17.76 -10.60
N THR A 618 -59.34 17.63 -11.37
CA THR A 618 -58.25 18.59 -11.48
C THR A 618 -58.21 19.19 -12.89
N LEU A 619 -58.05 20.51 -12.98
CA LEU A 619 -57.79 21.19 -14.25
C LEU A 619 -56.28 21.37 -14.43
N VAL A 620 -55.75 20.95 -15.59
CA VAL A 620 -54.34 21.14 -15.93
C VAL A 620 -54.11 22.58 -16.39
N ASN A 621 -53.44 23.40 -15.56
CA ASN A 621 -53.14 24.80 -15.83
C ASN A 621 -52.02 24.96 -16.87
N TRP A 622 -51.00 24.10 -16.77
CA TRP A 622 -49.81 24.15 -17.61
C TRP A 622 -49.13 22.78 -17.66
N GLY A 623 -48.49 22.48 -18.79
CA GLY A 623 -47.79 21.21 -19.00
C GLY A 623 -48.72 20.04 -19.32
N ASN A 624 -48.23 18.82 -19.10
CA ASN A 624 -48.95 17.57 -19.36
C ASN A 624 -48.98 16.69 -18.10
N PHE A 625 -50.14 16.09 -17.83
CA PHE A 625 -50.31 15.11 -16.77
C PHE A 625 -50.25 13.71 -17.37
N GLU A 626 -49.27 12.89 -16.98
CA GLU A 626 -49.17 11.49 -17.40
C GLU A 626 -49.41 10.53 -16.23
N ARG A 627 -50.02 9.37 -16.50
CA ARG A 627 -50.35 8.39 -15.46
C ARG A 627 -49.13 7.91 -14.65
N ASN A 628 -47.96 7.85 -15.27
CA ASN A 628 -46.73 7.33 -14.66
C ASN A 628 -45.92 8.38 -13.88
N CYS A 629 -46.42 9.62 -13.78
CA CYS A 629 -45.81 10.67 -12.96
C CYS A 629 -46.08 10.47 -11.46
N VAL A 630 -45.20 11.04 -10.63
CA VAL A 630 -45.47 11.25 -9.19
C VAL A 630 -46.27 12.54 -9.06
N TYR A 631 -47.42 12.47 -8.39
CA TYR A 631 -48.27 13.62 -8.15
C TYR A 631 -48.11 14.08 -6.70
N LYS A 632 -47.88 15.38 -6.55
CA LYS A 632 -47.76 16.05 -5.26
C LYS A 632 -48.93 17.03 -5.12
N PHE A 633 -49.70 16.87 -4.04
CA PHE A 633 -50.86 17.71 -3.75
C PHE A 633 -50.52 18.62 -2.58
N THR A 634 -50.70 19.93 -2.77
CA THR A 634 -50.36 20.97 -1.81
C THR A 634 -51.58 21.84 -1.48
N ARG A 635 -51.74 22.20 -0.20
CA ARG A 635 -52.80 23.11 0.27
C ARG A 635 -52.14 24.25 1.03
N GLY A 636 -52.04 25.40 0.38
CA GLY A 636 -51.07 26.42 0.79
C GLY A 636 -49.67 25.81 0.80
N ASN A 637 -48.96 25.93 1.93
CA ASN A 637 -47.58 25.44 2.06
C ASN A 637 -47.47 24.00 2.62
N GLN A 638 -48.56 23.24 2.77
CA GLN A 638 -48.53 21.87 3.29
C GLN A 638 -48.73 20.82 2.19
N VAL A 639 -47.82 19.85 2.11
CA VAL A 639 -47.95 18.67 1.25
C VAL A 639 -48.94 17.70 1.89
N ILE A 640 -50.02 17.39 1.18
CA ILE A 640 -51.07 16.46 1.61
C ILE A 640 -50.74 15.03 1.15
N TYR A 641 -50.24 14.90 -0.08
CA TYR A 641 -49.90 13.63 -0.71
C TYR A 641 -48.70 13.81 -1.62
N GLU A 642 -47.88 12.77 -1.69
CA GLU A 642 -46.83 12.60 -2.69
C GLU A 642 -46.80 11.11 -3.09
N GLY A 643 -47.07 10.81 -4.35
CA GLY A 643 -47.12 9.42 -4.82
C GLY A 643 -47.74 9.24 -6.21
N GLU A 644 -47.86 7.99 -6.64
CA GLU A 644 -48.42 7.64 -7.96
C GLU A 644 -49.96 7.58 -7.93
N VAL A 645 -50.59 7.80 -9.09
CA VAL A 645 -52.05 7.75 -9.29
C VAL A 645 -52.50 6.35 -9.71
N GLU A 646 -53.59 5.83 -9.11
CA GLU A 646 -54.13 4.50 -9.45
C GLU A 646 -54.78 4.52 -10.84
N THR A 647 -55.61 5.54 -11.11
CA THR A 647 -56.23 5.77 -12.44
C THR A 647 -56.38 7.25 -12.74
N MET A 648 -56.34 7.59 -14.04
CA MET A 648 -56.62 8.92 -14.58
C MET A 648 -57.72 8.81 -15.62
N LYS A 649 -58.74 9.67 -15.57
CA LYS A 649 -59.88 9.66 -16.49
C LYS A 649 -60.23 11.06 -16.98
N ALA A 650 -60.54 11.20 -18.26
CA ALA A 650 -61.15 12.40 -18.82
C ALA A 650 -62.61 12.07 -19.17
N GLY A 651 -63.57 12.71 -18.50
CA GLY A 651 -64.97 12.32 -18.57
C GLY A 651 -65.19 10.86 -18.15
N MET A 652 -65.58 10.00 -19.10
CA MET A 652 -65.80 8.56 -18.87
C MET A 652 -64.63 7.67 -19.33
N GLU A 653 -63.67 8.20 -20.10
CA GLU A 653 -62.59 7.42 -20.71
C GLU A 653 -61.33 7.42 -19.82
N VAL A 654 -60.62 6.29 -19.79
CA VAL A 654 -59.32 6.18 -19.10
C VAL A 654 -58.24 6.71 -20.03
N VAL A 655 -57.59 7.80 -19.63
CA VAL A 655 -56.56 8.48 -20.43
C VAL A 655 -55.17 8.28 -19.82
N THR A 656 -54.15 8.16 -20.68
CA THR A 656 -52.75 7.96 -20.29
C THR A 656 -51.98 9.27 -20.12
N ASN A 657 -52.34 10.29 -20.91
CA ASN A 657 -51.80 11.64 -20.88
C ASN A 657 -52.96 12.63 -21.05
N ALA A 658 -52.94 13.73 -20.30
CA ALA A 658 -53.82 14.88 -20.47
C ALA A 658 -53.02 16.17 -20.63
N LYS A 659 -53.45 17.00 -21.59
CA LYS A 659 -52.78 18.26 -21.96
C LYS A 659 -53.35 19.43 -21.17
N THR A 660 -52.65 20.56 -21.24
CA THR A 660 -53.11 21.87 -20.74
C THR A 660 -54.57 22.18 -21.13
N ASN A 661 -55.32 22.79 -20.21
CA ASN A 661 -56.77 23.07 -20.30
C ASN A 661 -57.69 21.83 -20.40
N THR A 662 -57.20 20.63 -20.06
CA THR A 662 -58.04 19.42 -19.94
C THR A 662 -58.41 19.17 -18.48
N GLU A 663 -59.68 18.87 -18.22
CA GLU A 663 -60.16 18.37 -16.92
C GLU A 663 -59.90 16.86 -16.80
N VAL A 664 -59.26 16.44 -15.70
CA VAL A 664 -58.99 15.03 -15.39
C VAL A 664 -59.38 14.66 -13.98
N GLY A 665 -60.05 13.51 -13.85
CA GLY A 665 -60.24 12.81 -12.58
C GLY A 665 -59.00 11.97 -12.23
N LEU A 666 -58.28 12.37 -11.19
CA LEU A 666 -57.14 11.64 -10.62
C LEU A 666 -57.59 10.82 -9.40
N ALA A 667 -57.49 9.50 -9.47
CA ALA A 667 -57.78 8.60 -8.35
C ALA A 667 -56.48 8.19 -7.65
N LEU A 668 -56.36 8.45 -6.34
CA LEU A 668 -55.19 8.07 -5.55
C LEU A 668 -55.30 6.67 -4.97
N SER A 669 -54.13 6.09 -4.66
CA SER A 669 -53.98 4.81 -3.99
C SER A 669 -54.39 4.87 -2.51
N ASP A 670 -54.03 5.96 -1.79
CA ASP A 670 -54.50 6.22 -0.44
C ASP A 670 -55.94 6.77 -0.45
N LYS A 671 -56.80 6.12 0.36
CA LYS A 671 -58.26 6.34 0.40
C LYS A 671 -58.68 7.15 1.63
N ASN A 672 -57.73 7.56 2.46
CA ASN A 672 -57.97 8.43 3.63
C ASN A 672 -57.88 9.93 3.29
N ILE A 673 -57.34 10.26 2.13
CA ILE A 673 -57.04 11.63 1.71
C ILE A 673 -58.31 12.35 1.23
N ARG A 674 -58.39 13.65 1.54
CA ARG A 674 -59.51 14.53 1.19
C ARG A 674 -59.01 15.77 0.49
N PHE A 675 -59.60 16.05 -0.66
CA PHE A 675 -59.28 17.20 -1.48
C PHE A 675 -60.22 18.35 -1.16
N LYS A 676 -59.75 19.57 -1.37
CA LYS A 676 -60.55 20.78 -1.37
C LYS A 676 -60.44 21.45 -2.73
N GLU A 677 -61.45 22.26 -3.02
CA GLU A 677 -61.41 23.20 -4.13
C GLU A 677 -60.20 24.15 -3.90
N ASP A 678 -59.47 24.47 -4.96
CA ASP A 678 -58.18 25.21 -4.97
C ASP A 678 -56.96 24.52 -4.31
N ASP A 679 -57.00 23.20 -4.03
CA ASP A 679 -55.76 22.45 -3.76
C ASP A 679 -54.86 22.43 -5.01
N GLN A 680 -53.58 22.74 -4.87
CA GLN A 680 -52.60 22.71 -5.97
C GLN A 680 -52.09 21.30 -6.24
N VAL A 681 -51.80 21.01 -7.51
CA VAL A 681 -51.34 19.70 -8.00
C VAL A 681 -50.13 19.87 -8.91
N GLU A 682 -49.00 19.32 -8.48
CA GLU A 682 -47.75 19.29 -9.23
C GLU A 682 -47.50 17.87 -9.75
N ALA A 683 -47.22 17.72 -11.04
CA ALA A 683 -46.92 16.44 -11.68
C ALA A 683 -45.42 16.34 -12.02
N TYR A 684 -44.75 15.34 -11.44
CA TYR A 684 -43.31 15.11 -11.59
C TYR A 684 -43.00 13.84 -12.38
N GLU A 685 -42.21 13.97 -13.45
CA GLU A 685 -41.64 12.85 -14.19
C GLU A 685 -40.39 12.33 -13.47
N LYS A 686 -40.33 11.01 -13.26
CA LYS A 686 -39.13 10.33 -12.74
C LYS A 686 -38.09 10.22 -13.86
N ARG A 687 -37.07 11.08 -13.84
CA ARG A 687 -35.91 10.97 -14.74
C ARG A 687 -34.78 10.23 -14.05
N THR A 688 -34.31 9.17 -14.71
CA THR A 688 -33.21 8.35 -14.22
C THR A 688 -31.89 8.89 -14.74
N ILE A 689 -31.11 9.53 -13.88
CA ILE A 689 -29.82 10.12 -14.22
C ILE A 689 -28.70 9.15 -13.83
N ILE A 690 -27.71 8.99 -14.72
CA ILE A 690 -26.49 8.24 -14.44
C ILE A 690 -25.62 9.13 -13.56
N GLN A 691 -25.27 8.66 -12.37
CA GLN A 691 -24.31 9.37 -11.51
C GLN A 691 -22.90 9.18 -12.06
N GLU A 692 -22.14 10.26 -12.15
CA GLU A 692 -20.69 10.20 -12.31
C GLU A 692 -19.99 10.32 -10.96
N ILE A 693 -18.79 9.74 -10.89
CA ILE A 693 -17.94 9.88 -9.71
C ILE A 693 -17.14 11.19 -9.79
N ASP A 694 -17.29 11.96 -8.71
CA ASP A 694 -16.47 13.12 -8.42
C ASP A 694 -15.09 12.66 -7.90
N TRP A 695 -14.25 12.26 -8.86
CA TRP A 695 -12.84 11.96 -8.66
C TRP A 695 -12.06 12.54 -9.83
N TYR A 696 -11.10 13.38 -9.46
CA TYR A 696 -10.14 14.06 -10.33
C TYR A 696 -8.77 13.87 -9.67
N PRO A 697 -7.96 12.87 -10.10
CA PRO A 697 -6.64 12.67 -9.52
C PRO A 697 -5.72 13.87 -9.83
N PRO A 698 -4.81 14.25 -8.91
CA PRO A 698 -4.03 15.47 -9.04
C PRO A 698 -3.04 15.41 -10.20
N GLY A 699 -2.99 16.49 -10.98
CA GLY A 699 -2.12 16.62 -12.14
C GLY A 699 -2.65 15.98 -13.43
N PHE A 700 -3.94 15.65 -13.48
CA PHE A 700 -4.67 15.17 -14.66
C PHE A 700 -5.69 16.21 -15.14
#